data_AF-A0A8H4CW68-F1
#
_entry.id   AF-A0A8H4CW68-F1
#
_cell.length_a   1.000
_cell.length_b   1.000
_cell.length_c   1.000
_cell.angle_alpha   90.00
_cell.angle_beta   90.00
_cell.angle_gamma   90.00
#
_symmetry.space_group_name_H-M   'P 1'
#
loop_
_entity.id
_entity.type
_entity.pdbx_description
1 polymer ?
#
loop_
_entity_poly.entity_id
_entity_poly.type
_entity_poly.pdbx_seq_one_letter_code
_entity_poly.pdbx_strand_id
1 'polypeptide(L)'
;MGFLQRVELPFVSRWINDDIRPIESKRRTWGFLMFHNFWLLVNCNITTYLTGSALIPLGLTWWQAFICIVLGNLIATGVVIINSLPGSYYHLWYGFTAWVGGECVYLILLSWDPRLESHIPNTIPSDTGMTTAQFVSYIIFSVISLPVIWIRPHRLEMFFRFACSITLVFFLVLLIWALATMGPAGFGDTITSGSPLPNTGGPDSVAWLMVYGIVSTIGSIAAGILNQNDYSRFATQPKHAILGQAVSFPFYGILSSLIGILVTAATQDRFGGEAIWNPPTLFAQLLAQNETAGTRAACFFAGLCLVISQIGVNVPGNALAGGFDLAATFPRYLNIRRGAYLTAIFSVIVNPWRLVNTATTFLTVLSSYSVFLAPMTGLMISSYLVVNKRKIDVDDLYRGDSGSIYWFSYGCNWRAPVAWLVGVVPCMPGFVAAVDSSVTVSPGATELYYMSHSPPGDASHDPVVGSPVTGSRLGATGLWTLEDNENRTAHSMGPAAEQDTYVLDSIPSGVMSSPDDIDADMIQVYAGTKYPWDPPVHFCLLQDEFAPHDNAAKQVASNAIEGLVGPYGPILLRLYFKHVHPVLPVLSKGRFLRQYASDKTKLPASLRGAVYALASVFEKKDPSLKGPFPFQQHQLADYATDSLQRELDSPNLAKLQASLLLLHVKPNHVDSIEHPRTWTSTAEAVAIAQMIGLHQDPERWSLAPWEKRLRRKLWWATYVTDAWSAVCHGNPPHIYPASFNTSVIVMEDLRSDEDLSEDVQIMVDPSSARFHVSTGARFLELVKIKLAPLHLAYHAYQALLFRALMSPATNEAKNDPSSNLCRWFGTAVAEFQAFARFMDKVTAEDLQGFWGRHARSQLILCGNFIIFLFLQQPKTLDLQSAWSLSRSSRKDQSSYDSIIQRE
;
A
#
# COMPACT_ATOMS: atom_id res chain seq x y z
N MET A 1 -10.15 -26.18 47.21
CA MET A 1 -8.80 -26.07 46.58
C MET A 1 -8.33 -27.36 45.90
N GLY A 2 -8.40 -28.54 46.53
CA GLY A 2 -7.74 -29.77 46.02
C GLY A 2 -8.16 -30.32 44.64
N PHE A 3 -9.33 -29.98 44.09
CA PHE A 3 -9.69 -30.40 42.72
C PHE A 3 -8.91 -29.63 41.66
N LEU A 4 -8.82 -28.30 41.76
CA LEU A 4 -8.09 -27.46 40.81
C LEU A 4 -6.62 -27.85 40.72
N GLN A 5 -5.95 -28.07 41.86
CA GLN A 5 -4.56 -28.54 41.90
C GLN A 5 -4.32 -29.89 41.19
N ARG A 6 -5.33 -30.76 41.08
CA ARG A 6 -5.23 -32.04 40.33
C ARG A 6 -5.43 -31.87 38.83
N VAL A 7 -6.02 -30.75 38.39
CA VAL A 7 -6.24 -30.42 36.98
C VAL A 7 -5.09 -29.59 36.41
N GLU A 8 -4.30 -28.92 37.24
CA GLU A 8 -3.13 -28.14 36.81
C GLU A 8 -2.15 -28.96 35.97
N LEU A 9 -1.62 -28.31 34.93
CA LEU A 9 -0.62 -28.87 34.01
C LEU A 9 0.81 -28.55 34.50
N PRO A 10 1.84 -29.26 34.02
CA PRO A 10 3.21 -28.77 34.11
C PRO A 10 3.32 -27.47 33.29
N PHE A 11 3.69 -26.36 33.93
CA PHE A 11 3.83 -25.05 33.30
C PHE A 11 5.13 -24.36 33.75
N VAL A 12 5.65 -23.45 32.93
CA VAL A 12 6.86 -22.66 33.25
C VAL A 12 6.48 -21.39 34.01
N SER A 13 5.35 -20.79 33.65
CA SER A 13 4.74 -19.67 34.38
C SER A 13 3.21 -19.77 34.30
N ARG A 14 2.48 -18.91 35.02
CA ARG A 14 1.02 -18.78 34.89
C ARG A 14 0.55 -18.58 33.44
N TRP A 15 1.42 -18.07 32.57
CA TRP A 15 1.14 -17.65 31.20
C TRP A 15 1.84 -18.53 30.14
N ILE A 16 2.61 -19.56 30.52
CA ILE A 16 3.39 -20.39 29.59
C ILE A 16 3.23 -21.88 29.89
N ASN A 17 2.72 -22.63 28.91
CA ASN A 17 2.77 -24.10 28.86
C ASN A 17 3.52 -24.62 27.62
N ASP A 18 3.80 -25.93 27.57
CA ASP A 18 4.57 -26.61 26.51
C ASP A 18 3.93 -26.62 25.11
N ASP A 19 2.63 -26.30 25.04
CA ASP A 19 1.81 -26.29 23.84
C ASP A 19 1.72 -24.88 23.20
N ILE A 20 1.80 -23.81 24.01
CA ILE A 20 1.75 -22.42 23.53
C ILE A 20 3.14 -21.79 23.34
N ARG A 21 4.18 -22.27 24.02
CA ARG A 21 5.54 -21.69 23.89
C ARG A 21 6.06 -21.69 22.44
N PRO A 22 6.94 -20.76 22.05
CA PRO A 22 7.52 -20.72 20.71
C PRO A 22 8.15 -22.07 20.30
N ILE A 23 7.79 -22.55 19.10
CA ILE A 23 8.16 -23.91 18.67
C ILE A 23 9.65 -23.99 18.32
N GLU A 24 10.36 -24.89 19.00
CA GLU A 24 11.77 -25.17 18.76
C GLU A 24 12.00 -25.75 17.36
N SER A 25 13.14 -25.43 16.73
CA SER A 25 13.45 -25.86 15.36
C SER A 25 13.25 -27.37 15.12
N LYS A 26 13.60 -28.22 16.11
CA LYS A 26 13.41 -29.70 16.04
C LYS A 26 11.94 -30.17 16.00
N ARG A 27 10.97 -29.32 16.38
CA ARG A 27 9.52 -29.62 16.35
C ARG A 27 8.79 -29.03 15.14
N ARG A 28 9.49 -28.25 14.31
CA ARG A 28 8.96 -27.71 13.04
C ARG A 28 9.09 -28.78 11.96
N THR A 29 8.06 -29.59 11.78
CA THR A 29 8.08 -30.74 10.85
C THR A 29 7.35 -30.49 9.53
N TRP A 30 6.62 -29.39 9.38
CA TRP A 30 5.75 -29.17 8.22
C TRP A 30 6.55 -28.60 7.03
N GLY A 31 6.73 -29.42 5.99
CA GLY A 31 7.23 -28.99 4.68
C GLY A 31 6.10 -28.62 3.70
N PHE A 32 6.46 -28.28 2.46
CA PHE A 32 5.52 -27.87 1.41
C PHE A 32 4.36 -28.85 1.20
N LEU A 33 4.65 -30.15 1.07
CA LEU A 33 3.65 -31.20 0.87
C LEU A 33 2.65 -31.33 2.03
N MET A 34 3.06 -30.95 3.25
CA MET A 34 2.18 -30.97 4.41
C MET A 34 1.16 -29.82 4.35
N PHE A 35 1.60 -28.60 4.02
CA PHE A 35 0.70 -27.47 3.78
C PHE A 35 -0.21 -27.68 2.57
N HIS A 36 0.30 -28.31 1.51
CA HIS A 36 -0.48 -28.71 0.34
C HIS A 36 -1.61 -29.68 0.70
N ASN A 37 -1.30 -30.79 1.39
CA ASN A 37 -2.30 -31.76 1.82
C ASN A 37 -3.28 -31.18 2.84
N PHE A 38 -2.81 -30.34 3.78
CA PHE A 38 -3.68 -29.61 4.70
C PHE A 38 -4.76 -28.82 3.94
N TRP A 39 -4.35 -28.00 2.97
CA TRP A 39 -5.29 -27.19 2.21
C TRP A 39 -6.12 -27.96 1.19
N LEU A 40 -5.64 -29.11 0.69
CA LEU A 40 -6.46 -30.05 -0.07
C LEU A 40 -7.63 -30.53 0.80
N LEU A 41 -7.38 -30.99 2.03
CA LEU A 41 -8.44 -31.53 2.89
C LEU A 41 -9.39 -30.44 3.43
N VAL A 42 -8.86 -29.23 3.69
CA VAL A 42 -9.65 -28.09 4.18
C VAL A 42 -10.47 -27.43 3.06
N ASN A 43 -10.13 -27.62 1.78
CA ASN A 43 -10.93 -27.09 0.65
C ASN A 43 -11.74 -28.14 -0.11
N CYS A 44 -11.23 -29.35 -0.35
CA CYS A 44 -12.02 -30.44 -0.92
C CYS A 44 -12.84 -31.12 0.19
N ASN A 45 -13.96 -30.52 0.57
CA ASN A 45 -14.93 -31.12 1.50
C ASN A 45 -16.34 -30.64 1.17
N ILE A 46 -17.33 -31.16 1.91
CA ILE A 46 -18.73 -30.84 1.66
C ILE A 46 -18.98 -29.34 1.75
N THR A 47 -18.47 -28.63 2.75
CA THR A 47 -18.70 -27.17 2.93
C THR A 47 -18.40 -26.37 1.65
N THR A 48 -17.23 -26.57 1.06
CA THR A 48 -16.81 -25.84 -0.15
C THR A 48 -17.65 -26.24 -1.36
N TYR A 49 -18.03 -27.51 -1.46
CA TYR A 49 -19.00 -27.98 -2.45
C TYR A 49 -20.35 -27.26 -2.26
N LEU A 50 -20.84 -27.11 -1.02
CA LEU A 50 -22.09 -26.39 -0.68
C LEU A 50 -21.99 -24.90 -1.02
N THR A 51 -20.86 -24.24 -0.74
CA THR A 51 -20.65 -22.82 -1.10
C THR A 51 -20.81 -22.62 -2.60
N GLY A 52 -20.29 -23.54 -3.43
CA GLY A 52 -20.46 -23.48 -4.87
C GLY A 52 -21.89 -23.75 -5.36
N SER A 53 -22.53 -24.81 -4.84
CA SER A 53 -23.88 -25.22 -5.27
C SER A 53 -25.00 -24.31 -4.73
N ALA A 54 -24.84 -23.70 -3.54
CA ALA A 54 -25.82 -22.82 -2.92
C ALA A 54 -25.98 -21.45 -3.61
N LEU A 55 -25.03 -21.04 -4.45
CA LEU A 55 -25.15 -19.81 -5.25
C LEU A 55 -26.14 -19.95 -6.43
N ILE A 56 -26.39 -21.18 -6.90
CA ILE A 56 -27.32 -21.42 -8.03
C ILE A 56 -28.78 -21.14 -7.64
N PRO A 57 -29.30 -21.61 -6.47
CA PRO A 57 -30.62 -21.22 -5.98
C PRO A 57 -30.85 -19.72 -5.72
N LEU A 58 -29.80 -18.88 -5.67
CA LEU A 58 -29.95 -17.43 -5.56
C LEU A 58 -30.31 -16.74 -6.90
N GLY A 59 -30.42 -17.48 -8.01
CA GLY A 59 -30.74 -16.93 -9.33
C GLY A 59 -29.53 -16.40 -10.10
N LEU A 60 -28.31 -16.59 -9.58
CA LEU A 60 -27.06 -16.39 -10.33
C LEU A 60 -26.85 -17.52 -11.32
N THR A 61 -26.34 -17.20 -12.51
CA THR A 61 -25.93 -18.22 -13.49
C THR A 61 -24.68 -18.97 -13.01
N TRP A 62 -24.46 -20.17 -13.54
CA TRP A 62 -23.29 -20.99 -13.21
C TRP A 62 -21.94 -20.27 -13.40
N TRP A 63 -21.82 -19.40 -14.42
CA TRP A 63 -20.59 -18.66 -14.69
C TRP A 63 -20.42 -17.44 -13.76
N GLN A 64 -21.52 -16.79 -13.36
CA GLN A 64 -21.51 -15.73 -12.35
C GLN A 64 -21.07 -16.29 -11.00
N ALA A 65 -21.67 -17.41 -10.57
CA ALA A 65 -21.27 -18.13 -9.38
C ALA A 65 -19.79 -18.55 -9.43
N PHE A 66 -19.32 -19.09 -10.56
CA PHE A 66 -17.91 -19.46 -10.76
C PHE A 66 -16.95 -18.27 -10.61
N ILE A 67 -17.27 -17.09 -11.18
CA ILE A 67 -16.47 -15.87 -10.99
C ILE A 67 -16.43 -15.47 -9.52
N CYS A 68 -17.57 -15.50 -8.81
CA CYS A 68 -17.63 -15.17 -7.38
C CYS A 68 -16.71 -16.06 -6.54
N ILE A 69 -16.71 -17.36 -6.85
CA ILE A 69 -15.87 -18.36 -6.19
C ILE A 69 -14.39 -18.11 -6.48
N VAL A 70 -14.01 -17.84 -7.74
CA VAL A 70 -12.62 -17.57 -8.12
C VAL A 70 -12.11 -16.32 -7.40
N LEU A 71 -12.84 -15.20 -7.47
CA LEU A 71 -12.45 -13.95 -6.82
C LEU A 71 -12.42 -14.10 -5.30
N GLY A 72 -13.44 -14.71 -4.69
CA GLY A 72 -13.48 -14.96 -3.25
C GLY A 72 -12.32 -15.83 -2.76
N ASN A 73 -11.97 -16.90 -3.49
CA ASN A 73 -10.81 -17.73 -3.14
C ASN A 73 -9.47 -17.00 -3.31
N LEU A 74 -9.32 -16.15 -4.33
CA LEU A 74 -8.09 -15.36 -4.53
C LEU A 74 -7.91 -14.29 -3.44
N ILE A 75 -8.98 -13.55 -3.10
CA ILE A 75 -8.97 -12.58 -2.00
C ILE A 75 -8.65 -13.31 -0.68
N ALA A 76 -9.37 -14.39 -0.37
CA ALA A 76 -9.12 -15.22 0.80
C ALA A 76 -7.67 -15.71 0.86
N THR A 77 -7.07 -16.12 -0.27
CA THR A 77 -5.65 -16.53 -0.34
C THR A 77 -4.72 -15.41 0.14
N GLY A 78 -4.94 -14.18 -0.35
CA GLY A 78 -4.18 -13.00 0.08
C GLY A 78 -4.28 -12.78 1.59
N VAL A 79 -5.51 -12.80 2.13
CA VAL A 79 -5.74 -12.62 3.56
C VAL A 79 -5.19 -13.78 4.40
N VAL A 80 -5.27 -15.05 3.95
CA VAL A 80 -4.59 -16.22 4.58
C VAL A 80 -3.08 -15.99 4.68
N ILE A 81 -2.44 -15.53 3.62
CA ILE A 81 -0.97 -15.31 3.60
C ILE A 81 -0.58 -14.16 4.53
N ILE A 82 -1.32 -13.05 4.52
CA ILE A 82 -1.02 -11.87 5.33
C ILE A 82 -1.37 -12.11 6.81
N ASN A 83 -2.48 -12.79 7.09
CA ASN A 83 -2.89 -13.11 8.45
C ASN A 83 -2.20 -14.35 9.04
N SER A 84 -1.32 -15.05 8.29
CA SER A 84 -0.39 -16.06 8.83
C SER A 84 0.68 -15.49 9.78
N LEU A 85 0.43 -14.31 10.37
CA LEU A 85 1.34 -13.54 11.22
C LEU A 85 0.80 -13.29 12.67
N PRO A 86 -0.51 -13.02 12.93
CA PRO A 86 -1.11 -13.28 14.27
C PRO A 86 -2.63 -13.68 14.32
N GLY A 87 -3.09 -14.43 15.35
CA GLY A 87 -4.47 -14.93 15.60
C GLY A 87 -4.80 -15.04 17.11
N SER A 88 -5.98 -15.42 17.64
CA SER A 88 -7.28 -15.97 17.15
C SER A 88 -8.37 -15.83 18.27
N TYR A 89 -9.71 -15.98 18.03
CA TYR A 89 -10.74 -15.81 19.12
C TYR A 89 -12.12 -16.55 19.13
N TYR A 90 -12.61 -17.31 18.12
CA TYR A 90 -13.97 -17.96 18.19
C TYR A 90 -14.10 -19.35 17.52
N HIS A 91 -15.03 -20.21 18.02
CA HIS A 91 -15.06 -21.67 17.76
C HIS A 91 -16.40 -22.29 17.30
N LEU A 92 -17.32 -21.52 16.71
CA LEU A 92 -18.67 -22.00 16.38
C LEU A 92 -18.69 -23.10 15.29
N TRP A 93 -17.64 -23.22 14.48
CA TRP A 93 -17.61 -24.03 13.26
C TRP A 93 -17.48 -25.56 13.46
N TYR A 94 -17.04 -26.02 14.65
CA TYR A 94 -16.96 -27.47 14.94
C TYR A 94 -18.34 -28.13 14.88
N GLY A 95 -19.37 -27.48 15.42
CA GLY A 95 -20.72 -28.04 15.50
C GLY A 95 -21.32 -28.25 14.11
N PHE A 96 -21.20 -27.25 13.24
CA PHE A 96 -21.66 -27.30 11.85
C PHE A 96 -21.00 -28.45 11.07
N THR A 97 -19.68 -28.52 11.06
CA THR A 97 -18.96 -29.57 10.32
C THR A 97 -19.16 -30.97 10.91
N ALA A 98 -19.42 -31.08 12.22
CA ALA A 98 -19.84 -32.32 12.87
C ALA A 98 -21.28 -32.72 12.50
N TRP A 99 -22.21 -31.77 12.33
CA TRP A 99 -23.57 -32.04 11.84
C TRP A 99 -23.54 -32.64 10.43
N VAL A 100 -22.83 -32.00 9.50
CA VAL A 100 -22.65 -32.51 8.14
C VAL A 100 -21.97 -33.90 8.15
N GLY A 101 -21.00 -34.12 9.04
CA GLY A 101 -20.43 -35.46 9.27
C GLY A 101 -21.45 -36.49 9.78
N GLY A 102 -22.43 -36.05 10.58
CA GLY A 102 -23.58 -36.83 11.02
C GLY A 102 -24.50 -37.25 9.87
N GLU A 103 -24.76 -36.37 8.89
CA GLU A 103 -25.51 -36.73 7.67
C GLU A 103 -24.79 -37.81 6.85
N CYS A 104 -23.45 -37.77 6.82
CA CYS A 104 -22.64 -38.81 6.17
C CYS A 104 -22.70 -40.17 6.90
N VAL A 105 -22.82 -40.16 8.24
CA VAL A 105 -23.10 -41.38 9.02
C VAL A 105 -24.54 -41.87 8.80
N TYR A 106 -25.50 -40.97 8.70
CA TYR A 106 -26.90 -41.28 8.42
C TYR A 106 -27.04 -42.02 7.07
N LEU A 107 -26.30 -41.61 6.03
CA LEU A 107 -26.17 -42.36 4.77
C LEU A 107 -25.66 -43.79 4.93
N ILE A 108 -24.65 -44.00 5.78
CA ILE A 108 -24.12 -45.34 6.06
C ILE A 108 -25.21 -46.21 6.70
N LEU A 109 -25.97 -45.67 7.65
CA LEU A 109 -27.06 -46.40 8.30
C LEU A 109 -28.21 -46.71 7.31
N LEU A 110 -28.60 -45.74 6.47
CA LEU A 110 -29.58 -45.96 5.39
C LEU A 110 -29.13 -47.04 4.38
N SER A 111 -27.82 -47.18 4.12
CA SER A 111 -27.32 -48.24 3.25
C SER A 111 -27.54 -49.65 3.83
N TRP A 112 -27.56 -49.78 5.16
CA TRP A 112 -27.81 -51.03 5.88
C TRP A 112 -29.31 -51.29 6.04
N ASP A 113 -30.09 -50.25 6.34
CA ASP A 113 -31.54 -50.28 6.45
C ASP A 113 -32.17 -49.02 5.81
N PRO A 114 -32.68 -49.13 4.58
CA PRO A 114 -33.38 -48.01 3.91
C PRO A 114 -34.66 -47.54 4.63
N ARG A 115 -35.14 -48.28 5.64
CA ARG A 115 -36.35 -47.98 6.42
C ARG A 115 -36.05 -47.49 7.84
N LEU A 116 -34.83 -47.04 8.11
CA LEU A 116 -34.32 -46.61 9.42
C LEU A 116 -35.29 -45.68 10.18
N GLU A 117 -35.86 -44.67 9.50
CA GLU A 117 -36.81 -43.69 10.08
C GLU A 117 -38.16 -44.32 10.51
N SER A 118 -38.51 -45.51 10.02
CA SER A 118 -39.68 -46.26 10.49
C SER A 118 -39.39 -47.16 11.70
N HIS A 119 -38.11 -47.52 11.90
CA HIS A 119 -37.66 -48.33 13.03
C HIS A 119 -37.22 -47.48 14.23
N ILE A 120 -36.77 -46.24 14.01
CA ILE A 120 -36.46 -45.25 15.05
C ILE A 120 -37.62 -44.24 15.11
N PRO A 121 -38.60 -44.41 16.03
CA PRO A 121 -39.74 -43.50 16.09
C PRO A 121 -39.28 -42.07 16.43
N ASN A 122 -39.63 -41.11 15.58
CA ASN A 122 -39.20 -39.73 15.80
C ASN A 122 -39.91 -39.11 17.01
N THR A 123 -39.12 -38.70 18.00
CA THR A 123 -39.58 -38.01 19.21
C THR A 123 -39.31 -36.50 19.18
N ILE A 124 -38.62 -36.01 18.14
CA ILE A 124 -38.21 -34.62 18.00
C ILE A 124 -39.25 -33.84 17.17
N PRO A 125 -39.76 -32.70 17.67
CA PRO A 125 -40.68 -31.83 16.93
C PRO A 125 -40.16 -31.38 15.56
N SER A 126 -41.03 -31.34 14.55
CA SER A 126 -40.67 -31.07 13.15
C SER A 126 -40.11 -29.67 12.88
N ASP A 127 -40.40 -28.69 13.74
CA ASP A 127 -39.82 -27.34 13.73
C ASP A 127 -38.34 -27.32 14.16
N THR A 128 -37.81 -28.42 14.70
CA THR A 128 -36.40 -28.53 15.10
C THR A 128 -35.46 -28.66 13.90
N GLY A 129 -35.97 -29.07 12.73
CA GLY A 129 -35.18 -29.27 11.50
C GLY A 129 -34.37 -30.56 11.47
N MET A 130 -34.75 -31.59 12.26
CA MET A 130 -34.10 -32.90 12.27
C MET A 130 -35.06 -34.03 12.64
N THR A 131 -34.66 -35.27 12.35
CA THR A 131 -35.24 -36.49 12.93
C THR A 131 -34.39 -37.04 14.08
N THR A 132 -34.99 -37.92 14.89
CA THR A 132 -34.27 -38.66 15.95
C THR A 132 -33.15 -39.54 15.37
N ALA A 133 -33.32 -40.12 14.18
CA ALA A 133 -32.29 -40.93 13.52
C ALA A 133 -31.08 -40.08 13.06
N GLN A 134 -31.34 -38.88 12.53
CA GLN A 134 -30.28 -37.92 12.17
C GLN A 134 -29.49 -37.45 13.40
N PHE A 135 -30.17 -37.16 14.52
CA PHE A 135 -29.50 -36.80 15.78
C PHE A 135 -28.57 -37.90 16.31
N VAL A 136 -29.04 -39.15 16.30
CA VAL A 136 -28.21 -40.31 16.70
C VAL A 136 -27.00 -40.44 15.77
N SER A 137 -27.16 -40.22 14.47
CA SER A 137 -26.07 -40.26 13.49
C SER A 137 -25.01 -39.17 13.74
N TYR A 138 -25.43 -37.96 14.12
CA TYR A 138 -24.54 -36.88 14.57
C TYR A 138 -23.74 -37.24 15.83
N ILE A 139 -24.38 -37.86 16.83
CA ILE A 139 -23.69 -38.32 18.05
C ILE A 139 -22.68 -39.43 17.71
N ILE A 140 -23.02 -40.36 16.81
CA ILE A 140 -22.10 -41.40 16.33
C ILE A 140 -20.89 -40.76 15.64
N PHE A 141 -21.08 -39.81 14.72
CA PHE A 141 -19.98 -39.08 14.08
C PHE A 141 -19.08 -38.39 15.12
N SER A 142 -19.69 -37.69 16.07
CA SER A 142 -18.97 -36.97 17.14
C SER A 142 -18.06 -37.94 17.91
N VAL A 143 -18.57 -39.11 18.32
CA VAL A 143 -17.81 -40.17 19.01
C VAL A 143 -16.70 -40.74 18.13
N ILE A 144 -16.95 -41.00 16.85
CA ILE A 144 -15.94 -41.50 15.88
C ILE A 144 -14.80 -40.48 15.67
N SER A 145 -15.06 -39.17 15.82
CA SER A 145 -14.01 -38.14 15.68
C SER A 145 -13.05 -38.07 16.88
N LEU A 146 -13.49 -38.48 18.09
CA LEU A 146 -12.74 -38.30 19.35
C LEU A 146 -11.33 -38.94 19.37
N PRO A 147 -11.08 -40.13 18.79
CA PRO A 147 -9.74 -40.71 18.74
C PRO A 147 -8.77 -39.90 17.86
N VAL A 148 -9.26 -39.25 16.81
CA VAL A 148 -8.42 -38.45 15.89
C VAL A 148 -8.02 -37.13 16.55
N ILE A 149 -8.91 -36.52 17.36
CA ILE A 149 -8.62 -35.34 18.20
C ILE A 149 -7.46 -35.63 19.20
N TRP A 150 -7.24 -36.88 19.61
CA TRP A 150 -6.12 -37.23 20.50
C TRP A 150 -4.75 -37.12 19.81
N ILE A 151 -4.70 -37.20 18.48
CA ILE A 151 -3.44 -37.15 17.71
C ILE A 151 -2.86 -35.73 17.80
N ARG A 152 -1.58 -35.62 18.17
CA ARG A 152 -0.92 -34.31 18.27
C ARG A 152 -0.72 -33.70 16.88
N PRO A 153 -0.83 -32.37 16.69
CA PRO A 153 -0.73 -31.72 15.38
C PRO A 153 0.48 -32.13 14.53
N HIS A 154 1.66 -32.27 15.15
CA HIS A 154 2.91 -32.68 14.49
C HIS A 154 2.95 -34.15 14.02
N ARG A 155 1.91 -34.97 14.27
CA ARG A 155 1.79 -36.37 13.81
C ARG A 155 0.62 -36.61 12.84
N LEU A 156 -0.12 -35.57 12.46
CA LEU A 156 -1.29 -35.70 11.57
C LEU A 156 -0.92 -36.00 10.11
N GLU A 157 0.36 -35.94 9.73
CA GLU A 157 0.83 -36.08 8.34
C GLU A 157 0.31 -37.35 7.64
N MET A 158 0.34 -38.50 8.32
CA MET A 158 -0.16 -39.76 7.77
C MET A 158 -1.68 -39.76 7.60
N PHE A 159 -2.41 -39.10 8.51
CA PHE A 159 -3.85 -38.95 8.42
C PHE A 159 -4.23 -38.04 7.24
N PHE A 160 -3.57 -36.88 7.08
CA PHE A 160 -3.77 -36.00 5.94
C PHE A 160 -3.51 -36.71 4.62
N ARG A 161 -2.37 -37.40 4.46
CA ARG A 161 -2.04 -38.14 3.23
C ARG A 161 -3.14 -39.13 2.84
N PHE A 162 -3.66 -39.91 3.79
CA PHE A 162 -4.72 -40.88 3.54
C PHE A 162 -6.07 -40.22 3.20
N ALA A 163 -6.51 -39.28 4.04
CA ALA A 163 -7.81 -38.63 3.88
C ALA A 163 -7.90 -37.78 2.60
N CYS A 164 -6.83 -37.07 2.23
CA CYS A 164 -6.75 -36.30 0.99
C CYS A 164 -6.96 -37.17 -0.25
N SER A 165 -6.24 -38.29 -0.34
CA SER A 165 -6.30 -39.19 -1.49
C SER A 165 -7.70 -39.77 -1.68
N ILE A 166 -8.34 -40.22 -0.59
CA ILE A 166 -9.72 -40.74 -0.63
C ILE A 166 -10.69 -39.66 -1.08
N THR A 167 -10.58 -38.46 -0.51
CA THR A 167 -11.52 -37.36 -0.74
C THR A 167 -11.43 -36.85 -2.19
N LEU A 168 -10.21 -36.68 -2.72
CA LEU A 168 -10.01 -36.26 -4.12
C LEU A 168 -10.55 -37.29 -5.11
N VAL A 169 -10.27 -38.58 -4.87
CA VAL A 169 -10.80 -39.67 -5.72
C VAL A 169 -12.32 -39.71 -5.65
N PHE A 170 -12.92 -39.55 -4.47
CA PHE A 170 -14.37 -39.52 -4.31
C PHE A 170 -15.04 -38.40 -5.12
N PHE A 171 -14.57 -37.15 -5.00
CA PHE A 171 -15.16 -36.03 -5.73
C PHE A 171 -14.98 -36.14 -7.25
N LEU A 172 -13.87 -36.70 -7.72
CA LEU A 172 -13.66 -37.01 -9.14
C LEU A 172 -14.61 -38.11 -9.64
N VAL A 173 -14.78 -39.19 -8.87
CA VAL A 173 -15.73 -40.28 -9.21
C VAL A 173 -17.17 -39.77 -9.19
N LEU A 174 -17.54 -38.91 -8.23
CA LEU A 174 -18.85 -38.27 -8.15
C LEU A 174 -19.13 -37.40 -9.39
N LEU A 175 -18.16 -36.57 -9.82
CA LEU A 175 -18.28 -35.77 -11.04
C LEU A 175 -18.43 -36.66 -12.29
N ILE A 176 -17.56 -37.67 -12.46
CA ILE A 176 -17.61 -38.59 -13.59
C ILE A 176 -18.96 -39.32 -13.64
N TRP A 177 -19.46 -39.80 -12.50
CA TRP A 177 -20.76 -40.44 -12.40
C TRP A 177 -21.91 -39.49 -12.76
N ALA A 178 -21.90 -38.25 -12.26
CA ALA A 178 -22.93 -37.27 -12.56
C ALA A 178 -22.98 -36.96 -14.07
N LEU A 179 -21.82 -36.68 -14.67
CA LEU A 179 -21.70 -36.37 -16.11
C LEU A 179 -21.99 -37.58 -17.00
N ALA A 180 -21.63 -38.81 -16.59
CA ALA A 180 -21.92 -40.02 -17.35
C ALA A 180 -23.39 -40.46 -17.25
N THR A 181 -24.16 -39.90 -16.30
CA THR A 181 -25.57 -40.23 -16.06
C THR A 181 -26.53 -39.05 -16.22
N MET A 182 -26.03 -37.90 -16.69
CA MET A 182 -26.86 -36.80 -17.16
C MET A 182 -27.62 -37.26 -18.41
N GLY A 183 -28.91 -36.95 -18.49
CA GLY A 183 -29.77 -37.40 -19.57
C GLY A 183 -29.44 -36.73 -20.92
N PRO A 184 -30.21 -37.02 -21.99
CA PRO A 184 -30.05 -36.33 -23.27
C PRO A 184 -30.31 -34.81 -23.20
N ALA A 185 -30.91 -34.31 -22.12
CA ALA A 185 -31.04 -32.88 -21.81
C ALA A 185 -29.73 -32.23 -21.31
N GLY A 186 -28.69 -33.03 -20.99
CA GLY A 186 -27.39 -32.54 -20.55
C GLY A 186 -27.46 -31.87 -19.19
N PHE A 187 -27.09 -30.59 -19.13
CA PHE A 187 -27.12 -29.76 -17.92
C PHE A 187 -28.42 -28.96 -17.74
N GLY A 188 -29.43 -29.22 -18.59
CA GLY A 188 -30.76 -28.57 -18.52
C GLY A 188 -30.73 -27.04 -18.64
N ASP A 189 -31.78 -26.40 -18.11
CA ASP A 189 -31.92 -24.95 -18.09
C ASP A 189 -30.85 -24.28 -17.20
N THR A 190 -30.25 -24.98 -16.25
CA THR A 190 -29.30 -24.43 -15.25
C THR A 190 -27.98 -23.91 -15.87
N ILE A 191 -27.63 -24.37 -17.07
CA ILE A 191 -26.47 -23.86 -17.83
C ILE A 191 -26.89 -23.02 -19.06
N THR A 192 -28.13 -23.17 -19.54
CA THR A 192 -28.60 -22.57 -20.80
C THR A 192 -29.54 -21.36 -20.63
N SER A 193 -30.18 -21.20 -19.46
CA SER A 193 -31.04 -20.07 -19.14
C SER A 193 -30.23 -18.84 -18.71
N GLY A 194 -30.73 -17.66 -19.08
CA GLY A 194 -30.25 -16.38 -18.55
C GLY A 194 -30.89 -16.06 -17.21
N SER A 195 -30.19 -15.31 -16.35
CA SER A 195 -30.78 -14.84 -15.08
C SER A 195 -31.98 -13.92 -15.37
N PRO A 196 -33.13 -14.11 -14.71
CA PRO A 196 -34.29 -13.21 -14.81
C PRO A 196 -34.12 -11.92 -13.98
N LEU A 197 -33.01 -11.78 -13.25
CA LEU A 197 -32.73 -10.68 -12.36
C LEU A 197 -32.22 -9.44 -13.12
N PRO A 198 -32.50 -8.21 -12.64
CA PRO A 198 -31.91 -7.00 -13.21
C PRO A 198 -30.39 -6.99 -13.00
N ASN A 199 -29.62 -6.57 -14.00
CA ASN A 199 -28.16 -6.57 -13.94
C ASN A 199 -27.63 -5.63 -12.83
N THR A 200 -28.27 -4.47 -12.66
CA THR A 200 -27.93 -3.41 -11.71
C THR A 200 -29.22 -2.79 -11.12
N GLY A 201 -29.11 -1.99 -10.06
CA GLY A 201 -30.23 -1.18 -9.54
C GLY A 201 -30.80 -1.59 -8.17
N GLY A 202 -29.96 -2.05 -7.24
CA GLY A 202 -30.33 -2.35 -5.85
C GLY A 202 -29.91 -3.76 -5.40
N PRO A 203 -30.12 -4.14 -4.13
CA PRO A 203 -29.55 -5.35 -3.54
C PRO A 203 -29.96 -6.66 -4.25
N ASP A 204 -31.14 -6.72 -4.86
CA ASP A 204 -31.63 -7.88 -5.62
C ASP A 204 -31.05 -7.98 -7.06
N SER A 205 -30.12 -7.10 -7.43
CA SER A 205 -29.49 -7.11 -8.75
C SER A 205 -28.33 -8.11 -8.84
N VAL A 206 -28.04 -8.59 -10.05
CA VAL A 206 -26.93 -9.53 -10.32
C VAL A 206 -25.60 -9.03 -9.74
N ALA A 207 -25.26 -7.74 -9.91
CA ALA A 207 -24.02 -7.17 -9.37
C ALA A 207 -23.89 -7.33 -7.84
N TRP A 208 -24.91 -6.94 -7.08
CA TRP A 208 -24.91 -7.01 -5.62
C TRP A 208 -24.96 -8.45 -5.08
N LEU A 209 -25.70 -9.34 -5.75
CA LEU A 209 -25.69 -10.77 -5.43
C LEU A 209 -24.35 -11.43 -5.74
N MET A 210 -23.62 -10.97 -6.76
CA MET A 210 -22.24 -11.41 -7.02
C MET A 210 -21.28 -10.93 -5.91
N VAL A 211 -21.38 -9.67 -5.45
CA VAL A 211 -20.62 -9.18 -4.29
C VAL A 211 -20.92 -10.02 -3.04
N TYR A 212 -22.20 -10.29 -2.77
CA TYR A 212 -22.62 -11.18 -1.67
C TYR A 212 -22.06 -12.60 -1.81
N GLY A 213 -22.00 -13.15 -3.03
CA GLY A 213 -21.39 -14.46 -3.32
C GLY A 213 -19.88 -14.50 -3.08
N ILE A 214 -19.15 -13.44 -3.44
CA ILE A 214 -17.72 -13.28 -3.15
C ILE A 214 -17.51 -13.23 -1.63
N VAL A 215 -18.25 -12.38 -0.91
CA VAL A 215 -18.13 -12.19 0.54
C VAL A 215 -18.56 -13.43 1.33
N SER A 216 -19.56 -14.17 0.86
CA SER A 216 -19.96 -15.47 1.42
C SER A 216 -18.88 -16.54 1.22
N THR A 217 -18.20 -16.53 0.05
CA THR A 217 -17.06 -17.42 -0.22
C THR A 217 -15.92 -17.15 0.75
N ILE A 218 -15.54 -15.88 0.96
CA ILE A 218 -14.47 -15.53 1.91
C ILE A 218 -14.90 -15.83 3.37
N GLY A 219 -16.17 -15.55 3.70
CA GLY A 219 -16.77 -15.87 5.01
C GLY A 219 -16.66 -17.35 5.39
N SER A 220 -16.75 -18.26 4.41
CA SER A 220 -16.58 -19.70 4.60
C SER A 220 -15.20 -20.13 5.14
N ILE A 221 -14.18 -19.28 4.99
CA ILE A 221 -12.83 -19.52 5.53
C ILE A 221 -12.35 -18.44 6.50
N ALA A 222 -13.17 -17.44 6.85
CA ALA A 222 -12.77 -16.35 7.74
C ALA A 222 -12.23 -16.81 9.10
N ALA A 223 -12.77 -17.90 9.67
CA ALA A 223 -12.23 -18.53 10.88
C ALA A 223 -10.87 -19.22 10.64
N GLY A 224 -10.67 -19.86 9.47
CA GLY A 224 -9.40 -20.47 9.08
C GLY A 224 -8.29 -19.43 8.85
N ILE A 225 -8.64 -18.28 8.26
CA ILE A 225 -7.75 -17.12 8.09
C ILE A 225 -7.18 -16.65 9.43
N LEU A 226 -8.04 -16.48 10.46
CA LEU A 226 -7.62 -16.05 11.79
C LEU A 226 -6.68 -17.08 12.46
N ASN A 227 -7.05 -18.36 12.39
CA ASN A 227 -6.37 -19.43 13.10
C ASN A 227 -5.11 -19.94 12.36
N GLN A 228 -4.77 -19.39 11.19
CA GLN A 228 -3.70 -19.94 10.35
C GLN A 228 -2.31 -19.90 11.01
N ASN A 229 -2.14 -19.00 11.97
CA ASN A 229 -0.98 -18.85 12.85
C ASN A 229 -0.63 -20.11 13.63
N ASP A 230 -1.65 -20.89 14.01
CA ASP A 230 -1.45 -22.15 14.71
C ASP A 230 -0.74 -23.19 13.85
N TYR A 231 -0.94 -23.13 12.54
CA TYR A 231 -0.37 -24.05 11.57
C TYR A 231 0.94 -23.53 10.95
N SER A 232 1.00 -22.23 10.63
CA SER A 232 2.20 -21.62 10.02
C SER A 232 3.44 -21.78 10.91
N ARG A 233 3.29 -21.74 12.23
CA ARG A 233 4.38 -21.94 13.21
C ARG A 233 5.03 -23.33 13.20
N PHE A 234 4.41 -24.35 12.60
CA PHE A 234 5.02 -25.68 12.42
C PHE A 234 5.94 -25.76 11.19
N ALA A 235 5.99 -24.73 10.35
CA ALA A 235 6.76 -24.73 9.11
C ALA A 235 8.28 -24.87 9.32
N THR A 236 8.92 -25.75 8.54
CA THR A 236 10.39 -25.88 8.50
C THR A 236 11.07 -24.63 7.95
N GLN A 237 10.45 -23.96 6.97
CA GLN A 237 10.91 -22.70 6.39
C GLN A 237 9.69 -21.83 6.01
N PRO A 238 9.74 -20.49 6.18
CA PRO A 238 8.61 -19.60 5.86
C PRO A 238 8.08 -19.77 4.43
N LYS A 239 8.96 -19.98 3.45
CA LYS A 239 8.58 -20.20 2.04
C LYS A 239 7.69 -21.42 1.82
N HIS A 240 7.77 -22.44 2.67
CA HIS A 240 6.93 -23.64 2.55
C HIS A 240 5.50 -23.39 3.03
N ALA A 241 5.33 -22.53 4.04
CA ALA A 241 4.01 -22.00 4.41
C ALA A 241 3.51 -21.00 3.37
N ILE A 242 4.34 -20.12 2.80
CA ILE A 242 3.84 -19.16 1.79
C ILE A 242 3.40 -19.91 0.51
N LEU A 243 4.30 -20.65 -0.13
CA LEU A 243 4.02 -21.32 -1.41
C LEU A 243 3.02 -22.48 -1.29
N GLY A 244 3.09 -23.27 -0.21
CA GLY A 244 2.21 -24.42 -0.02
C GLY A 244 0.74 -24.03 0.13
N GLN A 245 0.49 -22.81 0.62
CA GLN A 245 -0.85 -22.26 0.82
C GLN A 245 -1.30 -21.45 -0.40
N ALA A 246 -0.46 -20.55 -0.92
CA ALA A 246 -0.75 -19.70 -2.06
C ALA A 246 -1.21 -20.45 -3.32
N VAL A 247 -0.67 -21.64 -3.56
CA VAL A 247 -1.05 -22.49 -4.71
C VAL A 247 -2.21 -23.42 -4.37
N SER A 248 -2.14 -24.11 -3.23
CA SER A 248 -3.06 -25.22 -2.95
C SER A 248 -4.43 -24.73 -2.49
N PHE A 249 -4.51 -23.61 -1.77
CA PHE A 249 -5.78 -23.06 -1.30
C PHE A 249 -6.73 -22.72 -2.45
N PRO A 250 -6.40 -21.79 -3.37
CA PRO A 250 -7.34 -21.39 -4.41
C PRO A 250 -7.61 -22.51 -5.40
N PHE A 251 -6.60 -23.34 -5.72
CA PHE A 251 -6.77 -24.47 -6.64
C PHE A 251 -7.83 -25.47 -6.15
N TYR A 252 -7.74 -25.93 -4.90
CA TYR A 252 -8.70 -26.90 -4.37
C TYR A 252 -10.05 -26.26 -4.00
N GLY A 253 -10.07 -24.99 -3.60
CA GLY A 253 -11.31 -24.24 -3.35
C GLY A 253 -12.16 -24.09 -4.62
N ILE A 254 -11.54 -23.63 -5.71
CA ILE A 254 -12.18 -23.49 -7.02
C ILE A 254 -12.61 -24.87 -7.56
N LEU A 255 -11.73 -25.88 -7.50
CA LEU A 255 -12.04 -27.23 -7.99
C LEU A 255 -13.22 -27.88 -7.25
N SER A 256 -13.25 -27.82 -5.91
CA SER A 256 -14.33 -28.43 -5.12
C SER A 256 -15.67 -27.74 -5.35
N SER A 257 -15.67 -26.42 -5.49
CA SER A 257 -16.87 -25.62 -5.75
C SER A 257 -17.41 -25.85 -7.18
N LEU A 258 -16.53 -25.97 -8.18
CA LEU A 258 -16.90 -26.30 -9.55
C LEU A 258 -17.53 -27.69 -9.64
N ILE A 259 -17.00 -28.68 -8.90
CA ILE A 259 -17.62 -30.01 -8.78
C ILE A 259 -19.01 -29.89 -8.13
N GLY A 260 -19.19 -28.99 -7.15
CA GLY A 260 -20.49 -28.62 -6.57
C GLY A 260 -21.51 -28.19 -7.62
N ILE A 261 -21.17 -27.15 -8.39
CA ILE A 261 -22.03 -26.60 -9.46
C ILE A 261 -22.37 -27.66 -10.50
N LEU A 262 -21.35 -28.36 -11.05
CA LEU A 262 -21.54 -29.30 -12.15
C LEU A 262 -22.34 -30.55 -11.74
N VAL A 263 -22.13 -31.09 -10.54
CA VAL A 263 -22.90 -32.26 -10.06
C VAL A 263 -24.34 -31.87 -9.74
N THR A 264 -24.57 -30.68 -9.16
CA THR A 264 -25.93 -30.18 -8.90
C THR A 264 -26.70 -30.02 -10.22
N ALA A 265 -26.11 -29.32 -11.20
CA ALA A 265 -26.73 -29.10 -12.51
C ALA A 265 -26.97 -30.42 -13.28
N ALA A 266 -26.00 -31.35 -13.29
CA ALA A 266 -26.12 -32.63 -14.00
C ALA A 266 -27.10 -33.63 -13.36
N THR A 267 -27.57 -33.38 -12.12
CA THR A 267 -28.51 -34.27 -11.42
C THR A 267 -29.92 -33.70 -11.26
N GLN A 268 -30.12 -32.39 -11.44
CA GLN A 268 -31.39 -31.68 -11.24
C GLN A 268 -32.59 -32.28 -12.00
N ASP A 269 -32.43 -32.62 -13.27
CA ASP A 269 -33.49 -33.23 -14.10
C ASP A 269 -33.99 -34.57 -13.54
N ARG A 270 -33.16 -35.31 -12.81
CA ARG A 270 -33.50 -36.61 -12.20
C ARG A 270 -34.49 -36.48 -11.03
N PHE A 271 -34.54 -35.30 -10.42
CA PHE A 271 -35.40 -34.99 -9.28
C PHE A 271 -36.54 -34.05 -9.67
N GLY A 272 -36.94 -34.06 -10.95
CA GLY A 272 -38.07 -33.27 -11.45
C GLY A 272 -37.80 -31.77 -11.50
N GLY A 273 -36.53 -31.36 -11.62
CA GLY A 273 -36.10 -29.96 -11.64
C GLY A 273 -35.59 -29.43 -10.29
N GLU A 274 -35.60 -30.23 -9.22
CA GLU A 274 -35.06 -29.84 -7.91
C GLU A 274 -33.52 -29.89 -7.87
N ALA A 275 -32.88 -28.75 -7.60
CA ALA A 275 -31.42 -28.63 -7.51
C ALA A 275 -30.90 -29.08 -6.13
N ILE A 276 -30.58 -30.37 -5.99
CA ILE A 276 -30.03 -30.92 -4.74
C ILE A 276 -28.58 -30.48 -4.55
N TRP A 277 -28.39 -29.43 -3.75
CA TRP A 277 -27.11 -28.81 -3.47
C TRP A 277 -26.26 -29.56 -2.43
N ASN A 278 -26.83 -30.48 -1.62
CA ASN A 278 -26.13 -31.19 -0.53
C ASN A 278 -25.85 -32.69 -0.89
N PRO A 279 -24.58 -33.16 -0.92
CA PRO A 279 -24.25 -34.53 -1.31
C PRO A 279 -24.88 -35.66 -0.48
N PRO A 280 -24.97 -35.58 0.87
CA PRO A 280 -25.66 -36.59 1.65
C PRO A 280 -27.15 -36.71 1.28
N THR A 281 -27.84 -35.58 1.09
CA THR A 281 -29.23 -35.54 0.62
C THR A 281 -29.38 -36.16 -0.77
N LEU A 282 -28.46 -35.87 -1.70
CA LEU A 282 -28.46 -36.44 -3.05
C LEU A 282 -28.43 -37.98 -3.02
N PHE A 283 -27.51 -38.59 -2.27
CA PHE A 283 -27.46 -40.06 -2.16
C PHE A 283 -28.67 -40.66 -1.43
N ALA A 284 -29.22 -39.97 -0.42
CA ALA A 284 -30.44 -40.42 0.26
C ALA A 284 -31.65 -40.43 -0.70
N GLN A 285 -31.81 -39.39 -1.53
CA GLN A 285 -32.87 -39.36 -2.54
C GLN A 285 -32.67 -40.40 -3.65
N LEU A 286 -31.43 -40.65 -4.11
CA LEU A 286 -31.14 -41.73 -5.07
C LEU A 286 -31.54 -43.11 -4.53
N LEU A 287 -31.28 -43.36 -3.24
CA LEU A 287 -31.67 -44.61 -2.57
C LEU A 287 -33.19 -44.74 -2.44
N ALA A 288 -33.89 -43.64 -2.12
CA ALA A 288 -35.35 -43.62 -2.05
C ALA A 288 -36.02 -43.83 -3.42
N GLN A 289 -35.44 -43.31 -4.51
CA GLN A 289 -35.93 -43.56 -5.87
C GLN A 289 -35.65 -44.99 -6.36
N ASN A 290 -34.49 -45.56 -6.03
CA ASN A 290 -34.04 -46.86 -6.55
C ASN A 290 -33.34 -47.71 -5.48
N GLU A 291 -34.12 -48.47 -4.69
CA GLU A 291 -33.63 -49.35 -3.62
C GLU A 291 -32.94 -50.64 -4.15
N THR A 292 -31.90 -50.50 -4.97
CA THR A 292 -31.11 -51.64 -5.48
C THR A 292 -29.88 -51.92 -4.59
N ALA A 293 -29.38 -53.16 -4.63
CA ALA A 293 -28.13 -53.51 -3.95
C ALA A 293 -26.93 -52.65 -4.42
N GLY A 294 -26.92 -52.22 -5.69
CA GLY A 294 -25.92 -51.31 -6.23
C GLY A 294 -26.02 -49.90 -5.65
N THR A 295 -27.23 -49.34 -5.59
CA THR A 295 -27.49 -48.02 -4.98
C THR A 295 -27.10 -48.01 -3.50
N ARG A 296 -27.44 -49.09 -2.76
CA ARG A 296 -27.08 -49.25 -1.35
C ARG A 296 -25.56 -49.30 -1.15
N ALA A 297 -24.84 -50.08 -1.96
CA ALA A 297 -23.38 -50.11 -1.93
C ALA A 297 -22.76 -48.73 -2.24
N ALA A 298 -23.29 -48.01 -3.23
CA ALA A 298 -22.85 -46.65 -3.55
C ALA A 298 -23.05 -45.68 -2.38
N CYS A 299 -24.20 -45.73 -1.70
CA CYS A 299 -24.47 -44.91 -0.50
C CYS A 299 -23.52 -45.24 0.66
N PHE A 300 -23.19 -46.52 0.88
CA PHE A 300 -22.22 -46.93 1.90
C PHE A 300 -20.83 -46.35 1.63
N PHE A 301 -20.30 -46.53 0.42
CA PHE A 301 -18.96 -46.05 0.07
C PHE A 301 -18.90 -44.52 0.00
N ALA A 302 -19.96 -43.86 -0.49
CA ALA A 302 -20.06 -42.40 -0.46
C ALA A 302 -20.06 -41.86 0.97
N GLY A 303 -20.93 -42.39 1.84
CA GLY A 303 -20.97 -42.01 3.26
C GLY A 303 -19.63 -42.24 3.96
N LEU A 304 -18.95 -43.37 3.71
CA LEU A 304 -17.63 -43.66 4.29
C LEU A 304 -16.55 -42.66 3.85
N CYS A 305 -16.46 -42.36 2.55
CA CYS A 305 -15.52 -41.37 2.02
C CYS A 305 -15.81 -39.97 2.59
N LEU A 306 -17.08 -39.58 2.66
CA LEU A 306 -17.50 -38.30 3.20
C LEU A 306 -17.27 -38.19 4.71
N VAL A 307 -17.48 -39.24 5.51
CA VAL A 307 -17.11 -39.24 6.95
C VAL A 307 -15.60 -39.01 7.12
N ILE A 308 -14.75 -39.65 6.31
CA ILE A 308 -13.29 -39.45 6.35
C ILE A 308 -12.94 -38.01 5.99
N SER A 309 -13.57 -37.43 4.96
CA SER A 309 -13.42 -36.02 4.56
C SER A 309 -13.84 -35.06 5.70
N GLN A 310 -15.01 -35.28 6.32
CA GLN A 310 -15.51 -34.40 7.37
C GLN A 310 -14.70 -34.46 8.67
N ILE A 311 -14.18 -35.63 9.08
CA ILE A 311 -13.17 -35.72 10.16
C ILE A 311 -11.90 -34.96 9.72
N GLY A 312 -11.55 -35.08 8.45
CA GLY A 312 -10.42 -34.43 7.79
C GLY A 312 -10.39 -32.91 7.91
N VAL A 313 -11.53 -32.24 7.73
CA VAL A 313 -11.66 -30.78 7.92
C VAL A 313 -11.93 -30.41 9.38
N ASN A 314 -12.81 -31.14 10.09
CA ASN A 314 -13.30 -30.71 11.40
C ASN A 314 -12.23 -30.81 12.51
N VAL A 315 -11.43 -31.89 12.53
CA VAL A 315 -10.39 -32.07 13.55
C VAL A 315 -9.33 -30.98 13.51
N PRO A 316 -8.68 -30.68 12.36
CA PRO A 316 -7.76 -29.55 12.29
C PRO A 316 -8.51 -28.21 12.35
N GLY A 317 -9.41 -27.92 11.40
CA GLY A 317 -9.97 -26.59 11.22
C GLY A 317 -10.68 -26.03 12.45
N ASN A 318 -11.30 -26.90 13.25
CA ASN A 318 -12.19 -26.47 14.34
C ASN A 318 -11.82 -27.05 15.70
N ALA A 319 -11.56 -28.36 15.80
CA ALA A 319 -11.30 -29.00 17.09
C ALA A 319 -9.95 -28.56 17.66
N LEU A 320 -8.90 -28.61 16.85
CA LEU A 320 -7.57 -28.20 17.26
C LEU A 320 -7.44 -26.68 17.39
N ALA A 321 -8.10 -25.90 16.53
CA ALA A 321 -8.29 -24.46 16.71
C ALA A 321 -8.90 -24.12 18.10
N GLY A 322 -10.02 -24.77 18.45
CA GLY A 322 -10.61 -24.70 19.79
C GLY A 322 -9.67 -25.15 20.91
N GLY A 323 -8.79 -26.11 20.61
CA GLY A 323 -7.70 -26.52 21.48
C GLY A 323 -6.64 -25.43 21.72
N PHE A 324 -6.23 -24.71 20.68
CA PHE A 324 -5.18 -23.70 20.75
C PHE A 324 -5.62 -22.47 21.54
N ASP A 325 -6.75 -21.85 21.21
CA ASP A 325 -7.24 -20.64 21.90
C ASP A 325 -7.58 -20.93 23.38
N LEU A 326 -8.19 -22.08 23.69
CA LEU A 326 -8.44 -22.47 25.09
C LEU A 326 -7.15 -22.74 25.87
N ALA A 327 -6.11 -23.28 25.21
CA ALA A 327 -4.79 -23.46 25.81
C ALA A 327 -4.02 -22.13 25.94
N ALA A 328 -4.30 -21.13 25.12
CA ALA A 328 -3.76 -19.77 25.24
C ALA A 328 -4.48 -18.94 26.30
N THR A 329 -5.80 -19.11 26.44
CA THR A 329 -6.64 -18.37 27.40
C THR A 329 -6.50 -18.91 28.83
N PHE A 330 -6.43 -20.24 28.99
CA PHE A 330 -6.33 -20.89 30.31
C PHE A 330 -5.13 -21.85 30.41
N PRO A 331 -3.89 -21.39 30.16
CA PRO A 331 -2.71 -22.24 29.96
C PRO A 331 -2.33 -23.12 31.15
N ARG A 332 -2.72 -22.71 32.37
CA ARG A 332 -2.51 -23.45 33.61
C ARG A 332 -3.33 -24.76 33.71
N TYR A 333 -4.50 -24.81 33.05
CA TYR A 333 -5.48 -25.90 33.20
C TYR A 333 -5.74 -26.64 31.89
N LEU A 334 -5.68 -25.93 30.75
CA LEU A 334 -6.01 -26.46 29.43
C LEU A 334 -4.75 -26.60 28.58
N ASN A 335 -4.65 -27.75 27.92
CA ASN A 335 -3.71 -28.04 26.84
C ASN A 335 -4.53 -28.27 25.57
N ILE A 336 -3.87 -28.34 24.40
CA ILE A 336 -4.58 -28.37 23.10
C ILE A 336 -5.62 -29.49 23.06
N ARG A 337 -5.27 -30.68 23.58
CA ARG A 337 -6.18 -31.83 23.65
C ARG A 337 -7.40 -31.58 24.53
N ARG A 338 -7.20 -31.08 25.75
CA ARG A 338 -8.30 -30.78 26.69
C ARG A 338 -9.22 -29.70 26.13
N GLY A 339 -8.66 -28.64 25.52
CA GLY A 339 -9.44 -27.60 24.85
C GLY A 339 -10.23 -28.15 23.66
N ALA A 340 -9.63 -29.02 22.84
CA ALA A 340 -10.31 -29.63 21.70
C ALA A 340 -11.50 -30.51 22.12
N TYR A 341 -11.37 -31.29 23.21
CA TYR A 341 -12.51 -32.05 23.77
C TYR A 341 -13.60 -31.15 24.35
N LEU A 342 -13.25 -30.06 25.04
CA LEU A 342 -14.24 -29.09 25.52
C LEU A 342 -14.97 -28.42 24.35
N THR A 343 -14.26 -28.07 23.28
CA THR A 343 -14.83 -27.52 22.04
C THR A 343 -15.83 -28.49 21.42
N ALA A 344 -15.47 -29.77 21.32
CA ALA A 344 -16.37 -30.82 20.84
C ALA A 344 -17.64 -30.94 21.69
N ILE A 345 -17.51 -30.93 23.03
CA ILE A 345 -18.66 -31.02 23.96
C ILE A 345 -19.56 -29.79 23.85
N PHE A 346 -19.01 -28.57 23.87
CA PHE A 346 -19.80 -27.34 23.81
C PHE A 346 -20.48 -27.12 22.46
N SER A 347 -19.95 -27.69 21.38
CA SER A 347 -20.55 -27.57 20.04
C SER A 347 -21.99 -28.07 19.94
N VAL A 348 -22.36 -29.08 20.74
CA VAL A 348 -23.72 -29.65 20.77
C VAL A 348 -24.73 -28.61 21.28
N ILE A 349 -24.33 -27.75 22.21
CA ILE A 349 -25.19 -26.74 22.86
C ILE A 349 -25.61 -25.64 21.87
N VAL A 350 -24.81 -25.43 20.81
CA VAL A 350 -25.03 -24.40 19.78
C VAL A 350 -26.18 -24.78 18.82
N ASN A 351 -26.68 -26.02 18.86
CA ASN A 351 -27.74 -26.53 17.98
C ASN A 351 -27.44 -26.37 16.46
N PRO A 352 -26.28 -26.86 15.98
CA PRO A 352 -25.74 -26.54 14.65
C PRO A 352 -26.64 -26.89 13.45
N TRP A 353 -27.51 -27.90 13.59
CA TRP A 353 -28.50 -28.30 12.57
C TRP A 353 -29.40 -27.15 12.09
N ARG A 354 -29.74 -26.20 12.98
CA ARG A 354 -30.58 -25.04 12.60
C ARG A 354 -29.89 -24.08 11.62
N LEU A 355 -28.57 -24.12 11.53
CA LEU A 355 -27.76 -23.23 10.67
C LEU A 355 -27.69 -23.70 9.20
N VAL A 356 -28.22 -24.90 8.88
CA VAL A 356 -28.07 -25.55 7.56
C VAL A 356 -29.42 -25.87 6.89
N ASN A 357 -30.53 -25.48 7.52
CA ASN A 357 -31.87 -25.93 7.11
C ASN A 357 -32.30 -25.44 5.71
N THR A 358 -31.71 -24.33 5.22
CA THR A 358 -31.88 -23.86 3.83
C THR A 358 -30.56 -23.30 3.28
N ALA A 359 -30.40 -23.30 1.95
CA ALA A 359 -29.24 -22.71 1.27
C ALA A 359 -29.07 -21.22 1.60
N THR A 360 -30.18 -20.45 1.68
CA THR A 360 -30.16 -19.04 2.06
C THR A 360 -29.66 -18.87 3.50
N THR A 361 -30.20 -19.63 4.46
CA THR A 361 -29.75 -19.58 5.87
C THR A 361 -28.27 -19.90 5.99
N PHE A 362 -27.79 -20.90 5.24
CA PHE A 362 -26.38 -21.27 5.19
C PHE A 362 -25.50 -20.11 4.69
N LEU A 363 -25.86 -19.46 3.58
CA LEU A 363 -25.10 -18.31 3.06
C LEU A 363 -25.17 -17.09 3.99
N THR A 364 -26.31 -16.82 4.63
CA THR A 364 -26.43 -15.76 5.66
C THR A 364 -25.53 -16.03 6.85
N VAL A 365 -25.42 -17.30 7.29
CA VAL A 365 -24.49 -17.70 8.35
C VAL A 365 -23.04 -17.52 7.91
N LEU A 366 -22.67 -17.93 6.68
CA LEU A 366 -21.31 -17.75 6.15
C LEU A 366 -20.89 -16.27 6.10
N SER A 367 -21.73 -15.41 5.53
CA SER A 367 -21.48 -13.97 5.44
C SER A 367 -21.52 -13.27 6.80
N SER A 368 -22.32 -13.75 7.77
CA SER A 368 -22.32 -13.22 9.14
C SER A 368 -20.96 -13.32 9.82
N TYR A 369 -20.17 -14.36 9.52
CA TYR A 369 -18.83 -14.48 10.07
C TYR A 369 -17.88 -13.41 9.50
N SER A 370 -18.04 -13.00 8.24
CA SER A 370 -17.24 -11.90 7.67
C SER A 370 -17.43 -10.60 8.46
N VAL A 371 -18.67 -10.24 8.79
CA VAL A 371 -19.01 -9.02 9.58
C VAL A 371 -18.17 -8.89 10.85
N PHE A 372 -17.98 -9.98 11.60
CA PHE A 372 -17.23 -9.93 12.87
C PHE A 372 -15.74 -10.26 12.72
N LEU A 373 -15.37 -11.18 11.83
CA LEU A 373 -14.02 -11.72 11.73
C LEU A 373 -13.12 -10.93 10.76
N ALA A 374 -13.68 -10.25 9.75
CA ALA A 374 -12.91 -9.41 8.83
C ALA A 374 -12.31 -8.18 9.54
N PRO A 375 -13.05 -7.41 10.38
CA PRO A 375 -12.47 -6.32 11.15
C PRO A 375 -11.41 -6.79 12.17
N MET A 376 -11.56 -8.00 12.75
CA MET A 376 -10.51 -8.60 13.59
C MET A 376 -9.25 -8.87 12.76
N THR A 377 -9.39 -9.55 11.63
CA THR A 377 -8.28 -9.87 10.72
C THR A 377 -7.54 -8.60 10.29
N GLY A 378 -8.26 -7.56 9.84
CA GLY A 378 -7.67 -6.26 9.50
C GLY A 378 -6.92 -5.60 10.66
N LEU A 379 -7.45 -5.68 11.89
CA LEU A 379 -6.80 -5.16 13.09
C LEU A 379 -5.50 -5.91 13.42
N MET A 380 -5.49 -7.24 13.28
CA MET A 380 -4.32 -8.08 13.53
C MET A 380 -3.21 -7.82 12.51
N ILE A 381 -3.57 -7.73 11.23
CA ILE A 381 -2.67 -7.36 10.12
C ILE A 381 -2.10 -5.95 10.31
N SER A 382 -2.95 -4.95 10.59
CA SER A 382 -2.53 -3.56 10.79
C SER A 382 -1.62 -3.41 12.02
N SER A 383 -1.95 -4.09 13.12
CA SER A 383 -1.10 -4.15 14.31
C SER A 383 0.30 -4.67 13.97
N TYR A 384 0.42 -5.76 13.21
CA TYR A 384 1.72 -6.34 12.89
C TYR A 384 2.51 -5.56 11.82
N LEU A 385 1.88 -5.20 10.71
CA LEU A 385 2.54 -4.59 9.56
C LEU A 385 2.73 -3.08 9.69
N VAL A 386 1.71 -2.36 10.14
CA VAL A 386 1.70 -0.88 10.15
C VAL A 386 2.22 -0.34 11.48
N VAL A 387 1.65 -0.79 12.59
CA VAL A 387 1.98 -0.28 13.94
C VAL A 387 3.33 -0.83 14.40
N ASN A 388 3.46 -2.15 14.47
CA ASN A 388 4.66 -2.82 14.99
C ASN A 388 5.77 -2.98 13.94
N LYS A 389 5.50 -2.71 12.66
CA LYS A 389 6.47 -2.80 11.55
C LYS A 389 7.26 -4.11 11.53
N ARG A 390 6.55 -5.22 11.74
CA ARG A 390 7.06 -6.61 11.85
C ARG A 390 8.00 -6.88 13.04
N LYS A 391 8.02 -6.03 14.07
CA LYS A 391 8.81 -6.21 15.30
C LYS A 391 7.90 -6.57 16.47
N ILE A 392 8.09 -7.76 17.05
CA ILE A 392 7.41 -8.24 18.25
C ILE A 392 8.47 -8.60 19.28
N ASP A 393 8.29 -8.16 20.53
CA ASP A 393 9.03 -8.69 21.67
C ASP A 393 8.34 -9.99 22.12
N VAL A 394 9.08 -11.11 22.09
CA VAL A 394 8.52 -12.42 22.40
C VAL A 394 8.47 -12.68 23.91
N ASP A 395 9.36 -12.08 24.70
CA ASP A 395 9.42 -12.30 26.14
C ASP A 395 8.27 -11.57 26.84
N ASP A 396 7.96 -10.35 26.39
CA ASP A 396 6.87 -9.53 26.93
C ASP A 396 5.46 -10.07 26.61
N LEU A 397 5.29 -10.85 25.53
CA LEU A 397 4.02 -11.53 25.21
C LEU A 397 3.57 -12.51 26.31
N TYR A 398 4.49 -13.04 27.11
CA TYR A 398 4.20 -14.00 28.17
C TYR A 398 4.33 -13.41 29.59
N ARG A 399 4.46 -12.07 29.70
CA ARG A 399 4.44 -11.32 30.97
C ARG A 399 3.07 -10.69 31.17
N GLY A 400 2.37 -11.12 32.22
CA GLY A 400 1.04 -10.61 32.59
C GLY A 400 1.07 -9.68 33.78
N ASP A 401 1.95 -8.68 33.73
CA ASP A 401 2.11 -7.61 34.72
C ASP A 401 2.51 -6.29 34.03
N SER A 402 2.54 -5.20 34.78
CA SER A 402 2.80 -3.84 34.26
C SER A 402 4.21 -3.61 33.69
N GLY A 403 5.11 -4.58 33.78
CA GLY A 403 6.41 -4.57 33.10
C GLY A 403 6.33 -4.93 31.61
N SER A 404 5.23 -5.52 31.14
CA SER A 404 5.04 -5.85 29.71
C SER A 404 4.61 -4.64 28.89
N ILE A 405 5.24 -4.42 27.73
CA ILE A 405 4.78 -3.43 26.73
C ILE A 405 3.36 -3.73 26.21
N TYR A 406 2.89 -4.98 26.34
CA TYR A 406 1.54 -5.40 25.94
C TYR A 406 0.52 -5.35 27.09
N TRP A 407 0.90 -4.84 28.27
CA TRP A 407 -0.04 -4.69 29.40
C TRP A 407 -1.06 -3.56 29.20
N PHE A 408 -0.71 -2.50 28.45
CA PHE A 408 -1.58 -1.35 28.20
C PHE A 408 -2.29 -0.85 29.48
N SER A 409 -3.63 -0.78 29.49
CA SER A 409 -4.44 -0.43 30.66
C SER A 409 -4.93 -1.70 31.36
N TYR A 410 -4.22 -2.13 32.41
CA TYR A 410 -4.58 -3.30 33.24
C TYR A 410 -4.75 -4.63 32.47
N GLY A 411 -3.92 -4.85 31.45
CA GLY A 411 -3.99 -6.02 30.56
C GLY A 411 -4.90 -5.82 29.34
N CYS A 412 -5.48 -4.64 29.14
CA CYS A 412 -6.43 -4.35 28.06
C CYS A 412 -6.02 -3.14 27.23
N ASN A 413 -5.97 -3.31 25.90
CA ASN A 413 -5.89 -2.21 24.94
C ASN A 413 -7.30 -1.80 24.51
N TRP A 414 -7.91 -0.83 25.19
CA TRP A 414 -9.28 -0.36 24.89
C TRP A 414 -9.46 0.13 23.44
N ARG A 415 -8.38 0.54 22.76
CA ARG A 415 -8.43 0.99 21.36
C ARG A 415 -8.76 -0.15 20.40
N ALA A 416 -8.41 -1.39 20.74
CA ALA A 416 -8.65 -2.54 19.87
C ALA A 416 -10.15 -2.91 19.79
N PRO A 417 -10.91 -3.04 20.90
CA PRO A 417 -12.37 -3.16 20.84
C PRO A 417 -13.05 -1.99 20.13
N VAL A 418 -12.57 -0.75 20.29
CA VAL A 418 -13.14 0.42 19.59
C VAL A 418 -12.91 0.32 18.07
N ALA A 419 -11.69 0.01 17.62
CA ALA A 419 -11.40 -0.17 16.20
C ALA A 419 -12.19 -1.34 15.58
N TRP A 420 -12.37 -2.43 16.33
CA TRP A 420 -13.22 -3.54 15.92
C TRP A 420 -14.70 -3.14 15.79
N LEU A 421 -15.26 -2.42 16.79
CA LEU A 421 -16.64 -1.91 16.74
C LEU A 421 -16.86 -0.97 15.55
N VAL A 422 -15.89 -0.13 15.19
CA VAL A 422 -15.98 0.76 14.01
C VAL A 422 -16.12 -0.03 12.71
N GLY A 423 -15.50 -1.21 12.58
CA GLY A 423 -15.69 -2.08 11.42
C GLY A 423 -16.99 -2.89 11.45
N VAL A 424 -17.44 -3.32 12.64
CA VAL A 424 -18.64 -4.17 12.80
C VAL A 424 -19.94 -3.38 12.70
N VAL A 425 -20.05 -2.26 13.43
CA VAL A 425 -21.30 -1.51 13.62
C VAL A 425 -21.97 -1.07 12.32
N PRO A 426 -21.25 -0.58 11.29
CA PRO A 426 -21.87 -0.19 10.01
C PRO A 426 -22.55 -1.35 9.28
N CYS A 427 -22.04 -2.57 9.41
CA CYS A 427 -22.61 -3.77 8.78
C CYS A 427 -23.83 -4.34 9.52
N MET A 428 -24.05 -3.96 10.79
CA MET A 428 -25.08 -4.54 11.64
C MET A 428 -26.53 -4.37 11.13
N PRO A 429 -26.96 -3.22 10.56
CA PRO A 429 -28.35 -3.06 10.12
C PRO A 429 -28.73 -4.03 8.99
N GLY A 430 -27.88 -4.16 7.96
CA GLY A 430 -28.08 -5.13 6.88
C GLY A 430 -28.01 -6.58 7.36
N PHE A 431 -27.09 -6.89 8.28
CA PHE A 431 -27.01 -8.22 8.90
C PHE A 431 -28.29 -8.57 9.69
N VAL A 432 -28.84 -7.64 10.48
CA VAL A 432 -30.08 -7.87 11.23
C VAL A 432 -31.26 -8.15 10.29
N ALA A 433 -31.40 -7.39 9.21
CA ALA A 433 -32.45 -7.62 8.20
C ALA A 433 -32.26 -8.95 7.43
N ALA A 434 -31.01 -9.40 7.23
CA ALA A 434 -30.71 -10.69 6.60
C ALA A 434 -31.04 -11.90 7.50
N VAL A 435 -31.05 -11.72 8.82
CA VAL A 435 -31.41 -12.76 9.80
C VAL A 435 -32.89 -12.72 10.17
N ASP A 436 -33.48 -11.53 10.29
CA ASP A 436 -34.89 -11.32 10.62
C ASP A 436 -35.60 -10.54 9.51
N SER A 437 -36.31 -11.29 8.66
CA SER A 437 -37.09 -10.75 7.54
C SER A 437 -38.29 -9.86 7.95
N SER A 438 -38.59 -9.74 9.26
CA SER A 438 -39.54 -8.73 9.75
C SER A 438 -38.93 -7.33 9.85
N VAL A 439 -37.60 -7.20 9.80
CA VAL A 439 -36.87 -5.93 9.91
C VAL A 439 -36.51 -5.41 8.51
N THR A 440 -37.16 -4.33 8.08
CA THR A 440 -36.83 -3.64 6.82
C THR A 440 -35.78 -2.55 7.04
N VAL A 441 -34.69 -2.58 6.26
CA VAL A 441 -33.66 -1.53 6.22
C VAL A 441 -33.51 -0.94 4.82
N SER A 442 -32.77 0.17 4.68
CA SER A 442 -32.53 0.81 3.38
C SER A 442 -31.66 -0.07 2.46
N PRO A 443 -31.82 0.03 1.12
CA PRO A 443 -30.97 -0.67 0.16
C PRO A 443 -29.47 -0.54 0.46
N GLY A 444 -28.99 0.68 0.68
CA GLY A 444 -27.58 0.94 1.03
C GLY A 444 -27.10 0.28 2.32
N ALA A 445 -27.98 0.00 3.29
CA ALA A 445 -27.60 -0.74 4.49
C ALA A 445 -27.47 -2.25 4.24
N THR A 446 -28.28 -2.80 3.33
CA THR A 446 -28.15 -4.18 2.84
C THR A 446 -26.89 -4.34 1.99
N GLU A 447 -26.64 -3.39 1.08
CA GLU A 447 -25.45 -3.33 0.23
C GLU A 447 -24.17 -3.22 1.06
N LEU A 448 -24.15 -2.42 2.12
CA LEU A 448 -23.04 -2.32 3.07
C LEU A 448 -22.76 -3.64 3.82
N TYR A 449 -23.80 -4.42 4.14
CA TYR A 449 -23.64 -5.77 4.67
C TYR A 449 -23.08 -6.76 3.62
N TYR A 450 -23.49 -6.64 2.35
CA TYR A 450 -22.93 -7.44 1.26
C TYR A 450 -21.43 -7.15 1.05
N MET A 451 -20.95 -5.94 1.37
CA MET A 451 -19.53 -5.57 1.32
C MET A 451 -18.68 -6.01 2.54
N SER A 452 -19.25 -6.74 3.51
CA SER A 452 -18.60 -7.05 4.81
C SER A 452 -17.30 -7.87 4.80
N HIS A 453 -16.72 -8.20 3.63
CA HIS A 453 -15.35 -8.72 3.48
C HIS A 453 -14.51 -8.02 2.40
N SER A 454 -14.76 -6.74 2.13
CA SER A 454 -13.85 -5.88 1.35
C SER A 454 -13.37 -4.70 2.21
N PRO A 455 -12.13 -4.18 2.01
CA PRO A 455 -11.72 -2.93 2.64
C PRO A 455 -12.63 -1.78 2.18
N PRO A 456 -12.89 -0.76 3.03
CA PRO A 456 -13.89 0.25 2.73
C PRO A 456 -13.44 1.18 1.60
N GLY A 457 -14.25 1.23 0.54
CA GLY A 457 -14.33 2.35 -0.40
C GLY A 457 -15.68 3.04 -0.21
N ASP A 458 -15.68 4.37 -0.12
CA ASP A 458 -16.87 5.15 0.23
C ASP A 458 -17.97 5.09 -0.84
N ALA A 459 -19.23 5.09 -0.38
CA ALA A 459 -20.40 5.13 -1.22
C ALA A 459 -21.18 6.45 -1.03
N SER A 460 -21.26 7.26 -2.09
CA SER A 460 -22.28 8.32 -2.21
C SER A 460 -22.62 8.56 -3.68
N HIS A 461 -23.87 8.28 -4.05
CA HIS A 461 -24.42 8.54 -5.39
C HIS A 461 -24.76 10.03 -5.60
N ASP A 462 -24.58 10.52 -6.84
CA ASP A 462 -25.73 10.95 -7.66
C ASP A 462 -25.34 11.04 -9.16
N PRO A 463 -26.23 10.73 -10.12
CA PRO A 463 -25.85 10.60 -11.54
C PRO A 463 -26.17 11.84 -12.38
N VAL A 464 -25.23 12.26 -13.24
CA VAL A 464 -25.50 13.18 -14.35
C VAL A 464 -24.91 12.62 -15.65
N VAL A 465 -25.76 12.53 -16.67
CA VAL A 465 -25.43 11.96 -17.99
C VAL A 465 -24.46 12.87 -18.75
N GLY A 466 -23.31 12.32 -19.16
CA GLY A 466 -22.30 12.99 -20.00
C GLY A 466 -21.70 12.03 -21.03
N SER A 467 -21.54 12.50 -22.27
CA SER A 467 -21.13 11.69 -23.44
C SER A 467 -19.66 11.25 -23.41
N PRO A 468 -19.28 10.13 -24.07
CA PRO A 468 -17.89 9.67 -24.10
C PRO A 468 -17.01 10.62 -24.93
N VAL A 469 -16.00 11.22 -24.29
CA VAL A 469 -14.95 11.99 -24.96
C VAL A 469 -13.72 11.10 -25.14
N THR A 470 -13.38 10.81 -26.38
CA THR A 470 -12.16 10.06 -26.74
C THR A 470 -10.90 10.86 -26.38
N GLY A 471 -10.01 10.28 -25.58
CA GLY A 471 -8.68 10.82 -25.33
C GLY A 471 -7.89 11.07 -26.61
N SER A 472 -7.28 12.25 -26.73
CA SER A 472 -6.68 12.74 -27.97
C SER A 472 -5.37 12.05 -28.33
N ARG A 473 -5.40 11.10 -29.28
CA ARG A 473 -4.20 10.67 -30.02
C ARG A 473 -3.78 11.73 -31.02
N LEU A 474 -2.60 12.34 -30.85
CA LEU A 474 -2.00 13.26 -31.82
C LEU A 474 -0.49 13.01 -31.97
N GLY A 475 -0.05 12.64 -33.18
CA GLY A 475 1.38 12.67 -33.57
C GLY A 475 1.96 11.32 -34.02
N ALA A 476 2.42 11.28 -35.28
CA ALA A 476 2.87 10.13 -36.07
C ALA A 476 4.06 9.27 -35.56
N THR A 477 4.45 9.35 -34.28
CA THR A 477 5.71 8.74 -33.77
C THR A 477 5.58 7.87 -32.52
N GLY A 478 4.36 7.54 -32.07
CA GLY A 478 4.15 6.54 -31.00
C GLY A 478 4.80 6.86 -29.65
N LEU A 479 5.07 8.15 -29.38
CA LEU A 479 5.68 8.66 -28.16
C LEU A 479 4.63 9.38 -27.31
N TRP A 480 4.67 9.17 -26.01
CA TRP A 480 3.71 9.73 -25.07
C TRP A 480 4.22 11.03 -24.44
N THR A 481 3.30 11.81 -23.89
CA THR A 481 3.56 12.96 -23.02
C THR A 481 2.75 12.78 -21.74
N LEU A 482 3.37 12.97 -20.58
CA LEU A 482 2.68 12.85 -19.30
C LEU A 482 2.04 14.17 -18.85
N GLU A 483 2.56 15.30 -19.33
CA GLU A 483 2.12 16.65 -18.93
C GLU A 483 1.07 17.28 -19.86
N ASP A 484 0.93 16.80 -21.10
CA ASP A 484 0.03 17.39 -22.10
C ASP A 484 -1.37 16.72 -22.11
N ASN A 485 -1.81 16.21 -20.96
CA ASN A 485 -3.11 15.58 -20.76
C ASN A 485 -4.08 16.59 -20.10
N GLU A 486 -5.24 16.86 -20.71
CA GLU A 486 -6.20 17.82 -20.12
C GLU A 486 -6.87 17.23 -18.87
N ASN A 487 -6.86 18.00 -17.78
CA ASN A 487 -7.40 17.65 -16.46
C ASN A 487 -6.91 16.31 -15.89
N ARG A 488 -5.68 15.88 -16.23
CA ARG A 488 -5.08 14.65 -15.70
C ARG A 488 -3.61 14.84 -15.34
N THR A 489 -3.22 14.32 -14.19
CA THR A 489 -1.84 14.39 -13.67
C THR A 489 -1.23 12.99 -13.55
N ALA A 490 0.06 12.87 -13.88
CA ALA A 490 0.77 11.60 -13.92
C ALA A 490 1.65 11.37 -12.67
N HIS A 491 1.30 10.34 -11.90
CA HIS A 491 2.00 9.96 -10.68
C HIS A 491 2.91 8.76 -10.93
N SER A 492 4.18 8.86 -10.53
CA SER A 492 5.18 7.81 -10.70
C SER A 492 4.97 6.70 -9.69
N MET A 493 4.85 5.46 -10.18
CA MET A 493 4.64 4.30 -9.31
C MET A 493 5.97 3.66 -8.96
N GLY A 494 6.38 3.84 -7.70
CA GLY A 494 7.63 3.28 -7.17
C GLY A 494 7.53 1.76 -6.92
N PRO A 495 8.65 1.03 -6.94
CA PRO A 495 8.68 -0.44 -6.76
C PRO A 495 8.31 -0.93 -5.34
N ALA A 496 7.93 -0.02 -4.45
CA ALA A 496 7.44 -0.31 -3.10
C ALA A 496 6.07 0.36 -2.81
N ALA A 497 5.42 0.90 -3.85
CA ALA A 497 4.02 1.33 -3.78
C ALA A 497 3.10 0.09 -3.74
N GLU A 498 1.80 0.31 -3.57
CA GLU A 498 0.79 -0.76 -3.46
C GLU A 498 0.64 -1.61 -4.74
N GLN A 499 1.21 -1.14 -5.85
CA GLN A 499 1.15 -1.78 -7.16
C GLN A 499 2.54 -2.30 -7.56
N ASP A 500 2.66 -3.63 -7.66
CA ASP A 500 3.89 -4.29 -8.12
C ASP A 500 4.09 -3.99 -9.62
N THR A 501 5.15 -3.27 -9.98
CA THR A 501 5.38 -2.86 -11.36
C THR A 501 5.65 -4.03 -12.31
N TYR A 502 6.10 -5.20 -11.82
CA TYR A 502 6.21 -6.41 -12.62
C TYR A 502 4.85 -7.10 -12.83
N VAL A 503 3.91 -6.97 -11.88
CA VAL A 503 2.52 -7.43 -12.07
C VAL A 503 1.82 -6.54 -13.09
N LEU A 504 2.00 -5.22 -13.03
CA LEU A 504 1.45 -4.29 -14.02
C LEU A 504 1.96 -4.58 -15.45
N ASP A 505 3.26 -4.86 -15.61
CA ASP A 505 3.85 -5.28 -16.91
C ASP A 505 3.25 -6.59 -17.46
N SER A 506 2.79 -7.49 -16.58
CA SER A 506 2.21 -8.78 -16.96
C SER A 506 0.76 -8.72 -17.45
N ILE A 507 0.08 -7.59 -17.26
CA ILE A 507 -1.34 -7.40 -17.58
C ILE A 507 -1.46 -6.60 -18.89
N PRO A 508 -2.26 -7.04 -19.88
CA PRO A 508 -2.46 -6.25 -21.11
C PRO A 508 -3.10 -4.90 -20.80
N SER A 509 -2.50 -3.80 -21.28
CA SER A 509 -2.95 -2.42 -20.96
C SER A 509 -4.42 -2.12 -21.32
N GLY A 510 -4.96 -2.80 -22.33
CA GLY A 510 -6.39 -2.71 -22.71
C GLY A 510 -7.37 -3.42 -21.77
N VAL A 511 -6.89 -4.10 -20.71
CA VAL A 511 -7.74 -4.68 -19.65
C VAL A 511 -7.85 -3.75 -18.44
N MET A 512 -6.86 -2.87 -18.21
CA MET A 512 -6.91 -1.88 -17.12
C MET A 512 -7.77 -0.66 -17.47
N SER A 513 -7.80 -0.27 -18.75
CA SER A 513 -8.55 0.90 -19.26
C SER A 513 -9.99 0.53 -19.66
N SER A 514 -10.71 -0.16 -18.76
CA SER A 514 -12.15 -0.44 -18.93
C SER A 514 -12.96 0.79 -18.51
N PRO A 515 -13.88 1.31 -19.33
CA PRO A 515 -14.51 2.61 -19.11
C PRO A 515 -15.47 2.70 -17.90
N ASP A 516 -15.79 1.58 -17.24
CA ASP A 516 -16.90 1.51 -16.28
C ASP A 516 -16.50 1.26 -14.80
N ASP A 517 -15.22 1.06 -14.45
CA ASP A 517 -14.84 0.63 -13.07
C ASP A 517 -13.59 1.27 -12.44
N ILE A 518 -12.66 1.91 -13.20
CA ILE A 518 -11.47 2.57 -12.62
C ILE A 518 -11.09 3.83 -13.44
N ASP A 519 -11.23 5.02 -12.86
CA ASP A 519 -10.84 6.31 -13.51
C ASP A 519 -9.34 6.65 -13.31
N ALA A 520 -8.48 5.63 -13.48
CA ALA A 520 -7.03 5.71 -13.29
C ALA A 520 -6.30 4.96 -14.41
N ASP A 521 -5.82 5.70 -15.42
CA ASP A 521 -5.16 5.14 -16.60
C ASP A 521 -3.68 4.81 -16.32
N MET A 522 -3.30 3.54 -16.48
CA MET A 522 -1.92 3.09 -16.25
C MET A 522 -1.08 3.14 -17.54
N ILE A 523 -0.08 4.03 -17.58
CA ILE A 523 0.86 4.15 -18.70
C ILE A 523 2.20 3.53 -18.32
N GLN A 524 2.57 2.45 -19.02
CA GLN A 524 3.95 1.97 -19.02
C GLN A 524 4.83 2.90 -19.86
N VAL A 525 5.82 3.53 -19.21
CA VAL A 525 6.83 4.34 -19.91
C VAL A 525 8.11 3.56 -20.17
N TYR A 526 8.37 2.47 -19.44
CA TYR A 526 9.52 1.60 -19.66
C TYR A 526 9.22 0.16 -19.23
N ALA A 527 9.48 -0.82 -20.10
CA ALA A 527 9.26 -2.25 -19.83
C ALA A 527 10.35 -2.89 -18.94
N GLY A 528 11.34 -2.12 -18.46
CA GLY A 528 12.41 -2.63 -17.62
C GLY A 528 13.35 -3.60 -18.36
N THR A 529 14.02 -4.45 -17.60
CA THR A 529 14.71 -5.64 -18.10
C THR A 529 14.44 -6.85 -17.20
N LYS A 530 14.97 -8.02 -17.58
CA LYS A 530 14.87 -9.25 -16.79
C LYS A 530 15.68 -9.23 -15.48
N TYR A 531 16.37 -8.13 -15.17
CA TYR A 531 17.24 -8.02 -14.00
C TYR A 531 16.56 -7.26 -12.85
N PRO A 532 16.69 -7.71 -11.58
CA PRO A 532 16.00 -7.10 -10.43
C PRO A 532 16.37 -5.64 -10.11
N TRP A 533 17.41 -5.09 -10.73
CA TRP A 533 17.91 -3.73 -10.50
C TRP A 533 17.50 -2.73 -11.60
N ASP A 534 16.70 -3.17 -12.57
CA ASP A 534 16.26 -2.37 -13.72
C ASP A 534 14.78 -2.70 -14.03
N PRO A 535 13.85 -2.42 -13.08
CA PRO A 535 12.44 -2.80 -13.15
C PRO A 535 11.66 -1.98 -14.20
N PRO A 536 10.46 -2.46 -14.62
CA PRO A 536 9.56 -1.66 -15.43
C PRO A 536 9.05 -0.44 -14.66
N VAL A 537 8.86 0.67 -15.38
CA VAL A 537 8.40 1.96 -14.86
C VAL A 537 7.04 2.29 -15.46
N HIS A 538 6.10 2.56 -14.57
CA HIS A 538 4.71 2.89 -14.88
C HIS A 538 4.32 4.20 -14.19
N PHE A 539 3.39 4.91 -14.82
CA PHE A 539 2.73 6.09 -14.27
C PHE A 539 1.22 5.86 -14.21
N CYS A 540 0.61 6.29 -13.11
CA CYS A 540 -0.84 6.36 -12.96
C CYS A 540 -1.30 7.77 -13.38
N LEU A 541 -2.15 7.87 -14.39
CA LEU A 541 -2.87 9.09 -14.72
C LEU A 541 -4.15 9.16 -13.87
N LEU A 542 -4.22 10.15 -12.99
CA LEU A 542 -5.40 10.46 -12.20
C LEU A 542 -6.08 11.72 -12.75
N GLN A 543 -7.41 11.77 -12.64
CA GLN A 543 -8.19 12.96 -12.93
C GLN A 543 -7.88 14.08 -11.91
N ASP A 544 -7.73 15.32 -12.39
CA ASP A 544 -7.48 16.53 -11.59
C ASP A 544 -8.76 16.98 -10.84
N GLU A 545 -9.27 16.14 -9.95
CA GLU A 545 -10.42 16.46 -9.10
C GLU A 545 -10.00 17.24 -7.86
N PHE A 546 -10.60 18.42 -7.68
CA PHE A 546 -10.38 19.26 -6.50
C PHE A 546 -11.73 19.66 -5.91
N ALA A 547 -11.78 19.80 -4.58
CA ALA A 547 -13.00 20.23 -3.90
C ALA A 547 -13.48 21.61 -4.42
N PRO A 548 -14.81 21.85 -4.52
CA PRO A 548 -15.35 23.10 -5.10
C PRO A 548 -14.82 24.37 -4.42
N HIS A 549 -14.54 24.31 -3.12
CA HIS A 549 -14.01 25.44 -2.35
C HIS A 549 -12.55 25.76 -2.70
N ASP A 550 -11.72 24.76 -3.00
CA ASP A 550 -10.34 24.96 -3.44
C ASP A 550 -10.26 25.43 -4.89
N ASN A 551 -11.15 24.97 -5.76
CA ASN A 551 -11.30 25.55 -7.11
C ASN A 551 -11.69 27.03 -7.05
N ALA A 552 -12.63 27.41 -6.17
CA ALA A 552 -12.96 28.80 -5.93
C ALA A 552 -11.75 29.60 -5.39
N ALA A 553 -11.02 29.06 -4.41
CA ALA A 553 -9.84 29.72 -3.83
C ALA A 553 -8.69 29.91 -4.84
N LYS A 554 -8.38 28.89 -5.65
CA LYS A 554 -7.40 28.98 -6.75
C LYS A 554 -7.80 30.04 -7.77
N GLN A 555 -9.09 30.11 -8.15
CA GLN A 555 -9.56 31.15 -9.06
C GLN A 555 -9.48 32.56 -8.45
N VAL A 556 -9.78 32.71 -7.16
CA VAL A 556 -9.61 33.98 -6.43
C VAL A 556 -8.14 34.41 -6.40
N ALA A 557 -7.21 33.50 -6.09
CA ALA A 557 -5.77 33.78 -6.13
C ALA A 557 -5.29 34.15 -7.55
N SER A 558 -5.73 33.40 -8.57
CA SER A 558 -5.44 33.70 -9.99
C SER A 558 -5.91 35.10 -10.38
N ASN A 559 -7.14 35.46 -10.02
CA ASN A 559 -7.72 36.79 -10.26
C ASN A 559 -6.99 37.89 -9.49
N ALA A 560 -6.59 37.64 -8.24
CA ALA A 560 -5.87 38.61 -7.41
C ALA A 560 -4.46 38.89 -7.95
N ILE A 561 -3.74 37.85 -8.40
CA ILE A 561 -2.43 37.98 -9.07
C ILE A 561 -2.56 38.84 -10.34
N GLU A 562 -3.54 38.55 -11.20
CA GLU A 562 -3.76 39.35 -12.41
C GLU A 562 -4.22 40.78 -12.13
N GLY A 563 -5.04 40.97 -11.10
CA GLY A 563 -5.51 42.29 -10.67
C GLY A 563 -4.40 43.18 -10.09
N LEU A 564 -3.44 42.60 -9.36
CA LEU A 564 -2.24 43.30 -8.90
C LEU A 564 -1.28 43.62 -10.05
N VAL A 565 -1.07 42.65 -10.95
CA VAL A 565 -0.03 42.72 -11.98
C VAL A 565 -0.46 43.52 -13.20
N GLY A 566 -1.74 43.56 -13.56
CA GLY A 566 -2.21 44.35 -14.70
C GLY A 566 -1.94 45.85 -14.53
N PRO A 567 -1.30 46.56 -15.48
CA PRO A 567 -0.92 46.16 -16.85
C PRO A 567 0.54 45.66 -17.02
N TYR A 568 1.32 45.54 -15.94
CA TYR A 568 2.77 45.29 -15.94
C TYR A 568 3.22 43.85 -16.28
N GLY A 569 2.29 42.89 -16.42
CA GLY A 569 2.60 41.46 -16.65
C GLY A 569 3.66 41.18 -17.73
N PRO A 570 3.58 41.76 -18.95
CA PRO A 570 4.60 41.58 -19.99
C PRO A 570 5.99 42.13 -19.61
N ILE A 571 6.06 43.20 -18.82
CA ILE A 571 7.32 43.78 -18.33
C ILE A 571 7.97 42.82 -17.32
N LEU A 572 7.18 42.29 -16.37
CA LEU A 572 7.64 41.30 -15.41
C LEU A 572 8.14 40.02 -16.11
N LEU A 573 7.41 39.55 -17.12
CA LEU A 573 7.80 38.40 -17.95
C LEU A 573 9.18 38.61 -18.61
N ARG A 574 9.39 39.79 -19.20
CA ARG A 574 10.67 40.18 -19.81
C ARG A 574 11.79 40.27 -18.78
N LEU A 575 11.53 40.84 -17.60
CA LEU A 575 12.50 40.91 -16.49
C LEU A 575 12.87 39.51 -15.97
N TYR A 576 11.90 38.62 -15.82
CA TYR A 576 12.11 37.22 -15.41
C TYR A 576 13.08 36.50 -16.34
N PHE A 577 12.81 36.49 -17.65
CA PHE A 577 13.64 35.78 -18.63
C PHE A 577 15.02 36.43 -18.85
N LYS A 578 15.18 37.70 -18.47
CA LYS A 578 16.45 38.44 -18.54
C LYS A 578 17.34 38.28 -17.30
N HIS A 579 16.76 38.08 -16.12
CA HIS A 579 17.50 38.13 -14.85
C HIS A 579 17.36 36.90 -13.94
N VAL A 580 16.24 36.17 -13.99
CA VAL A 580 15.97 35.02 -13.11
C VAL A 580 16.25 33.71 -13.84
N HIS A 581 15.59 33.49 -14.98
CA HIS A 581 15.73 32.27 -15.79
C HIS A 581 17.18 31.91 -16.17
N PRO A 582 18.08 32.87 -16.47
CA PRO A 582 19.48 32.54 -16.75
C PRO A 582 20.24 31.94 -15.56
N VAL A 583 19.80 32.18 -14.33
CA VAL A 583 20.45 31.63 -13.12
C VAL A 583 19.79 30.32 -12.71
N LEU A 584 18.46 30.25 -12.80
CA LEU A 584 17.67 29.07 -12.47
C LEU A 584 16.75 28.70 -13.67
N PRO A 585 17.27 27.96 -14.67
CA PRO A 585 16.56 27.68 -15.93
C PRO A 585 15.52 26.56 -15.80
N VAL A 586 14.67 26.60 -14.77
CA VAL A 586 13.67 25.55 -14.47
C VAL A 586 12.51 25.49 -15.47
N LEU A 587 12.18 26.59 -16.15
CA LEU A 587 11.08 26.64 -17.11
C LEU A 587 11.47 26.08 -18.48
N SER A 588 10.50 25.69 -19.28
CA SER A 588 10.66 25.47 -20.73
C SER A 588 10.28 26.76 -21.43
N LYS A 589 11.27 27.59 -21.84
CA LYS A 589 11.04 28.99 -22.22
C LYS A 589 10.03 29.12 -23.37
N GLY A 590 10.24 28.39 -24.47
CA GLY A 590 9.38 28.43 -25.65
C GLY A 590 7.95 27.95 -25.36
N ARG A 591 7.76 26.86 -24.61
CA ARG A 591 6.44 26.34 -24.21
C ARG A 591 5.71 27.32 -23.28
N PHE A 592 6.38 27.82 -22.24
CA PHE A 592 5.79 28.75 -21.28
C PHE A 592 5.32 30.04 -21.96
N LEU A 593 6.14 30.62 -22.85
CA LEU A 593 5.77 31.83 -23.60
C LEU A 593 4.60 31.59 -24.57
N ARG A 594 4.57 30.46 -25.29
CA ARG A 594 3.46 30.11 -26.19
C ARG A 594 2.15 29.89 -25.42
N GLN A 595 2.19 29.25 -24.26
CA GLN A 595 1.02 29.07 -23.39
C GLN A 595 0.55 30.41 -22.82
N TYR A 596 1.48 31.27 -22.37
CA TYR A 596 1.16 32.62 -21.91
C TYR A 596 0.54 33.50 -23.00
N ALA A 597 1.05 33.43 -24.23
CA ALA A 597 0.60 34.22 -25.38
C ALA A 597 -0.80 33.81 -25.87
N SER A 598 -1.10 32.51 -25.83
CA SER A 598 -2.41 31.97 -26.21
C SER A 598 -3.45 32.19 -25.12
N ASP A 599 -3.16 31.77 -23.89
CA ASP A 599 -3.99 32.03 -22.72
C ASP A 599 -3.17 31.89 -21.41
N LYS A 600 -2.74 33.03 -20.86
CA LYS A 600 -2.03 33.11 -19.58
C LYS A 600 -2.76 32.45 -18.41
N THR A 601 -4.09 32.28 -18.46
CA THR A 601 -4.86 31.65 -17.38
C THR A 601 -4.75 30.13 -17.37
N LYS A 602 -4.35 29.50 -18.49
CA LYS A 602 -3.99 28.07 -18.54
C LYS A 602 -2.70 27.72 -17.81
N LEU A 603 -1.85 28.70 -17.50
CA LEU A 603 -0.71 28.50 -16.61
C LEU A 603 -1.20 28.49 -15.16
N PRO A 604 -0.74 27.55 -14.30
CA PRO A 604 -1.11 27.54 -12.88
C PRO A 604 -0.82 28.88 -12.20
N ALA A 605 -1.73 29.31 -11.33
CA ALA A 605 -1.64 30.61 -10.68
C ALA A 605 -0.42 30.68 -9.75
N SER A 606 -0.06 29.57 -9.11
CA SER A 606 1.20 29.42 -8.37
C SER A 606 2.42 29.78 -9.21
N LEU A 607 2.57 29.16 -10.39
CA LEU A 607 3.71 29.33 -11.29
C LEU A 607 3.78 30.76 -11.85
N ARG A 608 2.64 31.27 -12.32
CA ARG A 608 2.54 32.61 -12.89
C ARG A 608 2.83 33.69 -11.83
N GLY A 609 2.28 33.53 -10.63
CA GLY A 609 2.56 34.39 -9.49
C GLY A 609 4.02 34.36 -9.03
N ALA A 610 4.65 33.18 -8.97
CA ALA A 610 6.06 33.04 -8.63
C ALA A 610 7.00 33.75 -9.63
N VAL A 611 6.73 33.59 -10.94
CA VAL A 611 7.44 34.29 -12.02
C VAL A 611 7.34 35.81 -11.86
N TYR A 612 6.15 36.35 -11.61
CA TYR A 612 5.93 37.78 -11.39
C TYR A 612 6.58 38.29 -10.09
N ALA A 613 6.49 37.52 -8.99
CA ALA A 613 7.08 37.87 -7.71
C ALA A 613 8.61 38.01 -7.82
N LEU A 614 9.30 37.05 -8.43
CA LEU A 614 10.75 37.12 -8.64
C LEU A 614 11.16 38.24 -9.60
N ALA A 615 10.37 38.50 -10.64
CA ALA A 615 10.63 39.60 -11.57
C ALA A 615 10.52 40.99 -10.93
N SER A 616 9.59 41.18 -9.98
CA SER A 616 9.27 42.48 -9.38
C SER A 616 10.49 43.17 -8.74
N VAL A 617 11.43 42.39 -8.20
CA VAL A 617 12.68 42.87 -7.57
C VAL A 617 13.59 43.62 -8.56
N PHE A 618 13.43 43.38 -9.86
CA PHE A 618 14.24 43.99 -10.92
C PHE A 618 13.61 45.24 -11.55
N GLU A 619 12.60 45.86 -10.92
CA GLU A 619 11.94 47.10 -11.39
C GLU A 619 12.96 48.18 -11.83
N LYS A 620 14.05 48.35 -11.08
CA LYS A 620 15.09 49.38 -11.32
C LYS A 620 15.98 49.09 -12.54
N LYS A 621 15.83 47.93 -13.19
CA LYS A 621 16.62 47.52 -14.36
C LYS A 621 15.88 47.69 -15.69
N ASP A 622 14.58 47.99 -15.68
CA ASP A 622 13.84 48.30 -16.91
C ASP A 622 13.60 49.81 -17.06
N PRO A 623 14.20 50.48 -18.07
CA PRO A 623 14.00 51.92 -18.30
C PRO A 623 12.59 52.28 -18.80
N SER A 624 11.70 51.31 -19.08
CA SER A 624 10.31 51.61 -19.46
C SER A 624 9.42 52.02 -18.28
N LEU A 625 9.81 51.65 -17.05
CA LEU A 625 9.07 51.94 -15.82
C LEU A 625 9.31 53.38 -15.35
N LYS A 626 8.22 54.11 -15.09
CA LYS A 626 8.25 55.51 -14.61
C LYS A 626 8.27 55.65 -13.08
N GLY A 627 8.37 54.54 -12.36
CA GLY A 627 8.30 54.44 -10.90
C GLY A 627 8.29 52.98 -10.45
N PRO A 628 8.30 52.71 -9.13
CA PRO A 628 8.18 51.36 -8.59
C PRO A 628 6.81 50.74 -8.88
N PHE A 629 6.70 49.42 -8.77
CA PHE A 629 5.41 48.73 -8.92
C PHE A 629 4.42 49.11 -7.80
N PRO A 630 3.10 49.10 -8.07
CA PRO A 630 2.07 49.47 -7.07
C PRO A 630 1.80 48.38 -6.02
N PHE A 631 2.49 47.24 -6.11
CA PHE A 631 2.38 46.08 -5.23
C PHE A 631 3.76 45.69 -4.70
N GLN A 632 3.81 44.93 -3.61
CA GLN A 632 5.04 44.38 -3.05
C GLN A 632 5.23 42.91 -3.44
N GLN A 633 6.49 42.46 -3.50
CA GLN A 633 6.83 41.08 -3.84
C GLN A 633 6.07 40.04 -3.00
N HIS A 634 5.92 40.28 -1.69
CA HIS A 634 5.25 39.34 -0.79
C HIS A 634 3.79 39.09 -1.19
N GLN A 635 3.06 40.12 -1.66
CA GLN A 635 1.65 39.99 -2.01
C GLN A 635 1.44 38.99 -3.16
N LEU A 636 2.32 38.99 -4.16
CA LEU A 636 2.29 38.01 -5.25
C LEU A 636 2.74 36.61 -4.79
N ALA A 637 3.72 36.55 -3.88
CA ALA A 637 4.23 35.30 -3.35
C ALA A 637 3.22 34.59 -2.44
N ASP A 638 2.50 35.34 -1.60
CA ASP A 638 1.48 34.82 -0.69
C ASP A 638 0.32 34.20 -1.50
N TYR A 639 -0.24 34.91 -2.48
CA TYR A 639 -1.26 34.33 -3.38
C TYR A 639 -0.73 33.13 -4.18
N ALA A 640 0.54 33.15 -4.60
CA ALA A 640 1.15 32.04 -5.32
C ALA A 640 1.36 30.80 -4.42
N THR A 641 1.74 30.99 -3.16
CA THR A 641 1.87 29.92 -2.16
C THR A 641 0.50 29.35 -1.77
N ASP A 642 -0.50 30.21 -1.52
CA ASP A 642 -1.88 29.80 -1.23
C ASP A 642 -2.52 29.00 -2.38
N SER A 643 -2.22 29.39 -3.63
CA SER A 643 -2.64 28.60 -4.80
C SER A 643 -1.85 27.29 -4.89
N LEU A 644 -0.52 27.32 -4.70
CA LEU A 644 0.33 26.13 -4.77
C LEU A 644 -0.15 25.05 -3.79
N GLN A 645 -0.41 25.38 -2.53
CA GLN A 645 -0.84 24.41 -1.52
C GLN A 645 -2.12 23.63 -1.92
N ARG A 646 -3.01 24.27 -2.69
CA ARG A 646 -4.25 23.66 -3.23
C ARG A 646 -4.08 23.02 -4.61
N GLU A 647 -2.98 23.31 -5.29
CA GLU A 647 -2.59 22.68 -6.54
C GLU A 647 -1.77 21.40 -6.31
N LEU A 648 -1.31 21.17 -5.08
CA LEU A 648 -0.49 20.00 -4.68
C LEU A 648 -1.28 18.73 -4.39
N ASP A 649 -2.61 18.73 -4.53
CA ASP A 649 -3.37 17.49 -4.70
C ASP A 649 -3.06 16.82 -6.05
N SER A 650 -2.64 17.61 -7.07
CA SER A 650 -2.17 17.08 -8.37
C SER A 650 -0.78 17.64 -8.78
N PRO A 651 0.32 17.17 -8.14
CA PRO A 651 1.68 17.60 -8.47
C PRO A 651 2.10 17.21 -9.90
N ASN A 652 2.55 18.21 -10.68
CA ASN A 652 3.11 18.04 -12.03
C ASN A 652 4.37 18.92 -12.21
N LEU A 653 5.01 18.93 -13.40
CA LEU A 653 6.25 19.71 -13.60
C LEU A 653 6.04 21.22 -13.36
N ALA A 654 4.86 21.76 -13.64
CA ALA A 654 4.55 23.19 -13.42
C ALA A 654 4.40 23.54 -11.93
N LYS A 655 3.80 22.66 -11.11
CA LYS A 655 3.75 22.86 -9.64
C LYS A 655 5.15 22.74 -9.02
N LEU A 656 6.00 21.84 -9.51
CA LEU A 656 7.40 21.78 -9.07
C LEU A 656 8.18 23.04 -9.44
N GLN A 657 8.00 23.55 -10.67
CA GLN A 657 8.60 24.82 -11.10
C GLN A 657 8.16 25.97 -10.19
N ALA A 658 6.88 26.05 -9.83
CA ALA A 658 6.39 27.06 -8.88
C ALA A 658 7.06 26.93 -7.51
N SER A 659 7.13 25.71 -6.94
CA SER A 659 7.78 25.42 -5.66
C SER A 659 9.26 25.84 -5.64
N LEU A 660 10.03 25.43 -6.66
CA LEU A 660 11.44 25.79 -6.81
C LEU A 660 11.67 27.31 -6.95
N LEU A 661 10.75 28.03 -7.61
CA LEU A 661 10.82 29.49 -7.73
C LEU A 661 10.44 30.20 -6.44
N LEU A 662 9.42 29.74 -5.72
CA LEU A 662 8.96 30.34 -4.46
C LEU A 662 10.01 30.25 -3.35
N LEU A 663 10.87 29.23 -3.36
CA LEU A 663 12.05 29.12 -2.47
C LEU A 663 13.05 30.28 -2.59
N HIS A 664 13.01 31.03 -3.70
CA HIS A 664 13.89 32.19 -3.94
C HIS A 664 13.20 33.55 -3.75
N VAL A 665 11.94 33.58 -3.29
CA VAL A 665 11.29 34.83 -2.89
C VAL A 665 11.99 35.40 -1.65
N LYS A 666 12.14 36.73 -1.60
CA LYS A 666 12.72 37.41 -0.44
C LYS A 666 11.84 37.17 0.79
N PRO A 667 12.35 36.54 1.87
CA PRO A 667 11.57 36.32 3.07
C PRO A 667 11.22 37.65 3.78
N ASN A 668 10.12 37.63 4.53
CA ASN A 668 9.81 38.65 5.52
C ASN A 668 10.94 38.77 6.56
N HIS A 669 11.02 39.89 7.29
CA HIS A 669 12.05 40.07 8.31
C HIS A 669 11.93 39.01 9.42
N VAL A 670 13.01 38.25 9.62
CA VAL A 670 13.17 37.25 10.69
C VAL A 670 14.55 37.44 11.31
N ASP A 671 14.67 37.21 12.62
CA ASP A 671 15.94 37.27 13.39
C ASP A 671 16.92 36.10 13.10
N SER A 672 16.75 35.41 11.96
CA SER A 672 17.58 34.28 11.54
C SER A 672 18.34 34.57 10.24
N ILE A 673 19.47 33.87 10.05
CA ILE A 673 20.31 34.00 8.85
C ILE A 673 19.55 33.50 7.61
N GLU A 674 18.79 32.41 7.75
CA GLU A 674 17.91 31.83 6.73
C GLU A 674 16.54 31.55 7.36
N HIS A 675 15.45 31.70 6.60
CA HIS A 675 14.09 31.51 7.12
C HIS A 675 13.78 29.99 7.21
N PRO A 676 13.28 29.46 8.35
CA PRO A 676 12.97 28.02 8.49
C PRO A 676 12.05 27.42 7.40
N ARG A 677 11.18 28.22 6.77
CA ARG A 677 10.30 27.80 5.67
C ARG A 677 11.09 27.31 4.44
N THR A 678 12.32 27.81 4.20
CA THR A 678 13.13 27.34 3.06
C THR A 678 13.48 25.87 3.19
N TRP A 679 13.74 25.38 4.41
CA TRP A 679 13.99 23.95 4.64
C TRP A 679 12.75 23.09 4.39
N THR A 680 11.59 23.49 4.95
CA THR A 680 10.35 22.72 4.82
C THR A 680 9.82 22.69 3.38
N SER A 681 9.85 23.82 2.67
CA SER A 681 9.43 23.88 1.27
C SER A 681 10.46 23.26 0.32
N THR A 682 11.72 23.09 0.75
CA THR A 682 12.68 22.26 0.01
C THR A 682 12.34 20.77 0.14
N ALA A 683 11.94 20.31 1.33
CA ALA A 683 11.45 18.93 1.50
C ALA A 683 10.19 18.65 0.67
N GLU A 684 9.28 19.62 0.59
CA GLU A 684 8.10 19.63 -0.27
C GLU A 684 8.48 19.54 -1.76
N ALA A 685 9.42 20.35 -2.24
CA ALA A 685 9.94 20.27 -3.61
C ALA A 685 10.56 18.90 -3.94
N VAL A 686 11.30 18.30 -2.99
CA VAL A 686 11.87 16.95 -3.13
C VAL A 686 10.76 15.89 -3.21
N ALA A 687 9.72 15.99 -2.38
CA ALA A 687 8.57 15.08 -2.42
C ALA A 687 7.80 15.17 -3.76
N ILE A 688 7.53 16.38 -4.25
CA ILE A 688 6.89 16.62 -5.56
C ILE A 688 7.74 16.00 -6.67
N ALA A 689 9.06 16.24 -6.67
CA ALA A 689 9.98 15.66 -7.65
C ALA A 689 10.01 14.12 -7.61
N GLN A 690 9.85 13.51 -6.43
CA GLN A 690 9.74 12.06 -6.29
C GLN A 690 8.39 11.54 -6.80
N MET A 691 7.27 12.17 -6.45
CA MET A 691 5.92 11.81 -6.88
C MET A 691 5.77 11.82 -8.41
N ILE A 692 6.41 12.76 -9.10
CA ILE A 692 6.38 12.84 -10.57
C ILE A 692 7.55 12.09 -11.24
N GLY A 693 8.33 11.31 -10.47
CA GLY A 693 9.31 10.36 -11.00
C GLY A 693 10.68 10.90 -11.42
N LEU A 694 11.05 12.13 -11.03
CA LEU A 694 12.30 12.77 -11.46
C LEU A 694 13.59 12.13 -10.92
N HIS A 695 13.46 11.32 -9.86
CA HIS A 695 14.54 10.53 -9.26
C HIS A 695 14.94 9.31 -10.11
N GLN A 696 14.20 9.02 -11.19
CA GLN A 696 14.46 7.94 -12.13
C GLN A 696 14.89 8.52 -13.49
N ASP A 697 15.86 7.89 -14.15
CA ASP A 697 16.38 8.38 -15.43
C ASP A 697 15.39 8.19 -16.59
N PRO A 698 14.88 9.27 -17.21
CA PRO A 698 13.91 9.18 -18.28
C PRO A 698 14.52 8.80 -19.65
N GLU A 699 15.84 8.61 -19.77
CA GLU A 699 16.51 8.40 -21.06
C GLU A 699 15.93 7.21 -21.84
N ARG A 700 15.62 6.09 -21.17
CA ARG A 700 15.05 4.88 -21.80
C ARG A 700 13.53 4.90 -21.95
N TRP A 701 12.83 5.91 -21.43
CA TRP A 701 11.37 5.93 -21.40
C TRP A 701 10.75 6.23 -22.79
N SER A 702 9.51 5.82 -23.02
CA SER A 702 8.75 6.06 -24.27
C SER A 702 8.14 7.48 -24.36
N LEU A 703 8.81 8.47 -23.76
CA LEU A 703 8.35 9.88 -23.70
C LEU A 703 8.97 10.78 -24.77
N ALA A 704 8.26 11.85 -25.10
CA ALA A 704 8.73 12.90 -25.98
C ALA A 704 10.10 13.48 -25.52
N PRO A 705 11.08 13.70 -26.42
CA PRO A 705 12.44 14.11 -26.04
C PRO A 705 12.54 15.41 -25.24
N TRP A 706 11.65 16.38 -25.49
CA TRP A 706 11.60 17.64 -24.74
C TRP A 706 11.28 17.41 -23.26
N GLU A 707 10.39 16.46 -22.97
CA GLU A 707 9.91 16.17 -21.62
C GLU A 707 11.02 15.47 -20.81
N LYS A 708 11.73 14.49 -21.41
CA LYS A 708 12.89 13.84 -20.80
C LYS A 708 13.96 14.85 -20.35
N ARG A 709 14.27 15.81 -21.23
CA ARG A 709 15.26 16.87 -20.98
C ARG A 709 14.79 17.81 -19.87
N LEU A 710 13.52 18.23 -19.88
CA LEU A 710 12.93 19.05 -18.82
C LEU A 710 12.91 18.33 -17.46
N ARG A 711 12.58 17.04 -17.45
CA ARG A 711 12.61 16.19 -16.24
C ARG A 711 14.01 16.12 -15.64
N ARG A 712 15.06 15.83 -16.43
CA ARG A 712 16.46 15.91 -15.95
C ARG A 712 16.84 17.29 -15.42
N LYS A 713 16.43 18.35 -16.13
CA LYS A 713 16.69 19.74 -15.73
C LYS A 713 16.09 20.08 -14.37
N LEU A 714 14.84 19.67 -14.13
CA LEU A 714 14.14 19.87 -12.86
C LEU A 714 14.67 18.99 -11.72
N TRP A 715 15.09 17.75 -12.00
CA TRP A 715 15.76 16.90 -11.00
C TRP A 715 17.01 17.57 -10.45
N TRP A 716 17.91 18.02 -11.34
CA TRP A 716 19.17 18.62 -10.92
C TRP A 716 18.99 20.01 -10.31
N ALA A 717 17.97 20.78 -10.69
CA ALA A 717 17.58 21.99 -9.96
C ALA A 717 17.14 21.65 -8.51
N THR A 718 16.30 20.64 -8.34
CA THR A 718 15.83 20.17 -7.01
C THR A 718 16.99 19.66 -6.16
N TYR A 719 17.91 18.89 -6.75
CA TYR A 719 19.13 18.39 -6.08
C TYR A 719 20.03 19.53 -5.58
N VAL A 720 20.27 20.55 -6.40
CA VAL A 720 21.05 21.73 -6.02
C VAL A 720 20.35 22.49 -4.88
N THR A 721 19.04 22.67 -4.95
CA THR A 721 18.24 23.35 -3.91
C THR A 721 18.25 22.59 -2.58
N ASP A 722 18.13 21.26 -2.59
CA ASP A 722 18.25 20.42 -1.40
C ASP A 722 19.63 20.50 -0.76
N ALA A 723 20.70 20.29 -1.55
CA ALA A 723 22.07 20.43 -1.07
C ALA A 723 22.36 21.84 -0.52
N TRP A 724 21.79 22.88 -1.14
CA TRP A 724 21.89 24.26 -0.67
C TRP A 724 21.21 24.46 0.69
N SER A 725 19.93 24.08 0.79
CA SER A 725 19.16 24.30 2.01
C SER A 725 19.69 23.46 3.17
N ALA A 726 20.21 22.26 2.90
CA ALA A 726 20.86 21.41 3.88
C ALA A 726 22.09 22.09 4.50
N VAL A 727 23.00 22.61 3.67
CA VAL A 727 24.18 23.37 4.12
C VAL A 727 23.76 24.62 4.90
N CYS A 728 22.77 25.36 4.42
CA CYS A 728 22.30 26.60 5.04
C CYS A 728 21.70 26.41 6.44
N HIS A 729 21.03 25.28 6.70
CA HIS A 729 20.43 24.96 8.00
C HIS A 729 21.28 24.03 8.86
N GLY A 730 22.43 23.55 8.36
CA GLY A 730 23.30 22.59 9.07
C GLY A 730 22.73 21.16 9.13
N ASN A 731 21.78 20.84 8.25
CA ASN A 731 21.08 19.56 8.20
C ASN A 731 21.72 18.59 7.17
N PRO A 732 21.49 17.27 7.29
CA PRO A 732 21.75 16.34 6.20
C PRO A 732 20.77 16.60 5.03
N PRO A 733 21.21 16.51 3.75
CA PRO A 733 20.31 16.66 2.59
C PRO A 733 19.25 15.54 2.54
N HIS A 734 18.07 15.87 2.00
CA HIS A 734 17.00 14.89 1.79
C HIS A 734 17.36 13.89 0.67
N ILE A 735 18.07 14.35 -0.36
CA ILE A 735 18.51 13.54 -1.49
C ILE A 735 19.91 12.99 -1.23
N TYR A 736 19.99 11.68 -1.01
CA TYR A 736 21.26 10.96 -0.87
C TYR A 736 21.66 10.26 -2.19
N PRO A 737 22.95 10.02 -2.48
CA PRO A 737 23.40 9.49 -3.78
C PRO A 737 22.84 8.12 -4.20
N ALA A 738 22.26 7.34 -3.27
CA ALA A 738 21.62 6.05 -3.55
C ALA A 738 20.08 6.14 -3.64
N SER A 739 19.50 7.34 -3.62
CA SER A 739 18.04 7.57 -3.72
C SER A 739 17.53 7.77 -5.16
N PHE A 740 18.44 7.92 -6.13
CA PHE A 740 18.12 8.24 -7.51
C PHE A 740 19.10 7.58 -8.49
N ASN A 741 18.70 7.43 -9.76
CA ASN A 741 19.59 6.96 -10.83
C ASN A 741 19.66 7.91 -12.04
N THR A 742 18.96 9.06 -11.99
CA THR A 742 18.92 10.10 -13.03
C THR A 742 20.32 10.52 -13.50
N SER A 743 20.59 10.37 -14.79
CA SER A 743 21.85 10.78 -15.42
C SER A 743 22.19 12.26 -15.21
N VAL A 744 23.50 12.55 -15.17
CA VAL A 744 24.04 13.90 -15.03
C VAL A 744 23.61 14.75 -16.23
N ILE A 745 23.03 15.92 -15.94
CA ILE A 745 22.57 16.89 -16.95
C ILE A 745 23.67 17.30 -17.93
N VAL A 746 23.31 17.43 -19.21
CA VAL A 746 24.20 17.87 -20.29
C VAL A 746 23.73 19.19 -20.92
N MET A 747 24.60 19.85 -21.68
CA MET A 747 24.29 21.15 -22.32
C MET A 747 23.05 21.10 -23.22
N GLU A 748 22.81 19.95 -23.86
CA GLU A 748 21.67 19.72 -24.74
C GLU A 748 20.33 19.63 -24.00
N ASP A 749 20.32 19.24 -22.73
CA ASP A 749 19.13 19.31 -21.87
C ASP A 749 18.77 20.77 -21.58
N LEU A 750 19.78 21.61 -21.30
CA LEU A 750 19.61 23.03 -20.99
C LEU A 750 19.22 23.86 -22.21
N ARG A 751 19.69 23.50 -23.40
CA ARG A 751 19.35 24.18 -24.66
C ARG A 751 17.93 23.89 -25.15
N SER A 752 17.31 22.82 -24.66
CA SER A 752 15.98 22.37 -25.09
C SER A 752 14.91 23.44 -24.91
N ASP A 753 14.22 23.82 -26.00
CA ASP A 753 13.12 24.81 -26.02
C ASP A 753 13.53 26.21 -25.50
N GLU A 754 14.82 26.57 -25.60
CA GLU A 754 15.35 27.89 -25.21
C GLU A 754 15.55 28.90 -26.36
N ASP A 755 15.71 28.40 -27.59
CA ASP A 755 15.82 29.19 -28.83
C ASP A 755 14.38 29.48 -29.34
N LEU A 756 13.98 30.76 -29.34
CA LEU A 756 12.57 31.16 -29.57
C LEU A 756 12.20 31.37 -31.04
N SER A 757 10.96 31.02 -31.39
CA SER A 757 10.29 31.36 -32.64
C SER A 757 9.81 32.82 -32.66
N GLU A 758 9.68 33.40 -33.86
CA GLU A 758 9.48 34.85 -34.08
C GLU A 758 8.20 35.40 -33.41
N ASP A 759 7.17 34.56 -33.27
CA ASP A 759 5.88 34.87 -32.64
C ASP A 759 5.98 35.24 -31.15
N VAL A 760 6.90 34.61 -30.41
CA VAL A 760 7.08 34.84 -28.96
C VAL A 760 8.33 35.66 -28.62
N GLN A 761 9.22 35.91 -29.58
CA GLN A 761 10.43 36.74 -29.36
C GLN A 761 10.10 38.16 -28.84
N ILE A 762 8.96 38.73 -29.24
CA ILE A 762 8.50 40.07 -28.82
C ILE A 762 8.21 40.17 -27.30
N MET A 763 8.06 39.04 -26.61
CA MET A 763 7.69 38.97 -25.19
C MET A 763 8.91 38.98 -24.25
N VAL A 764 10.12 38.83 -24.80
CA VAL A 764 11.38 38.80 -24.05
C VAL A 764 12.31 39.92 -24.51
N ASP A 765 13.42 40.09 -23.81
CA ASP A 765 14.48 40.97 -24.30
C ASP A 765 15.14 40.32 -25.54
N PRO A 766 15.51 41.09 -26.59
CA PRO A 766 16.21 40.53 -27.75
C PRO A 766 17.50 39.77 -27.38
N SER A 767 18.16 40.16 -26.29
CA SER A 767 19.31 39.40 -25.76
C SER A 767 18.95 38.03 -25.18
N SER A 768 17.70 37.79 -24.77
CA SER A 768 17.20 36.55 -24.15
C SER A 768 16.49 35.60 -25.13
N ALA A 769 16.32 36.01 -26.39
CA ALA A 769 15.61 35.27 -27.44
C ALA A 769 16.31 33.99 -27.93
N ARG A 770 17.62 33.84 -27.64
CA ARG A 770 18.42 32.65 -27.96
C ARG A 770 19.09 32.10 -26.71
N PHE A 771 19.48 30.83 -26.77
CA PHE A 771 20.24 30.17 -25.71
C PHE A 771 21.69 30.65 -25.66
N HIS A 772 22.12 31.13 -24.49
CA HIS A 772 23.52 31.48 -24.23
C HIS A 772 24.27 30.29 -23.63
N VAL A 773 25.31 29.83 -24.33
CA VAL A 773 26.14 28.70 -23.88
C VAL A 773 26.82 28.98 -22.54
N SER A 774 27.17 30.24 -22.25
CA SER A 774 27.71 30.68 -20.96
C SER A 774 26.72 30.49 -19.81
N THR A 775 25.43 30.79 -20.05
CA THR A 775 24.33 30.56 -19.11
C THR A 775 24.15 29.08 -18.82
N GLY A 776 24.12 28.25 -19.87
CA GLY A 776 24.08 26.79 -19.72
C GLY A 776 25.28 26.25 -18.94
N ALA A 777 26.49 26.74 -19.25
CA ALA A 777 27.71 26.33 -18.59
C ALA A 777 27.68 26.66 -17.08
N ARG A 778 27.19 27.85 -16.68
CA ARG A 778 27.03 28.20 -15.27
C ARG A 778 26.16 27.19 -14.51
N PHE A 779 25.02 26.78 -15.08
CA PHE A 779 24.16 25.78 -14.44
C PHE A 779 24.77 24.37 -14.46
N LEU A 780 25.45 23.96 -15.53
CA LEU A 780 26.18 22.68 -15.55
C LEU A 780 27.30 22.65 -14.50
N GLU A 781 28.05 23.74 -14.33
CA GLU A 781 29.08 23.82 -13.30
C GLU A 781 28.48 23.90 -11.90
N LEU A 782 27.32 24.55 -11.70
CA LEU A 782 26.57 24.51 -10.44
C LEU A 782 26.16 23.08 -10.03
N VAL A 783 25.90 22.20 -11.01
CA VAL A 783 25.55 20.79 -10.79
C VAL A 783 26.78 19.88 -10.67
N LYS A 784 27.80 20.09 -11.51
CA LYS A 784 29.02 19.24 -11.56
C LYS A 784 30.01 19.54 -10.45
N ILE A 785 30.27 20.82 -10.19
CA ILE A 785 31.15 21.23 -9.09
C ILE A 785 30.42 20.86 -7.82
N LYS A 786 31.10 20.14 -6.91
CA LYS A 786 30.62 19.91 -5.54
C LYS A 786 30.74 21.20 -4.71
N LEU A 787 29.96 22.19 -5.15
CA LEU A 787 29.61 23.46 -4.52
C LEU A 787 30.77 24.41 -4.20
N ALA A 788 30.74 25.63 -4.75
CA ALA A 788 31.53 26.72 -4.21
C ALA A 788 31.18 26.99 -2.72
N PRO A 789 29.89 27.02 -2.30
CA PRO A 789 29.57 27.17 -0.87
C PRO A 789 29.62 25.91 0.04
N LEU A 790 29.96 24.72 -0.50
CA LEU A 790 30.30 23.51 0.27
C LEU A 790 31.81 23.37 0.39
N HIS A 791 32.57 23.85 -0.60
CA HIS A 791 33.96 24.24 -0.36
C HIS A 791 34.00 25.31 0.73
N LEU A 792 33.09 26.30 0.72
CA LEU A 792 33.02 27.31 1.78
C LEU A 792 32.58 26.76 3.15
N ALA A 793 31.52 25.93 3.23
CA ALA A 793 31.10 25.24 4.45
C ALA A 793 32.20 24.29 4.95
N TYR A 794 32.78 23.55 4.01
CA TYR A 794 34.12 22.95 3.97
C TYR A 794 35.13 23.68 4.86
N HIS A 795 35.61 24.80 4.34
CA HIS A 795 36.64 25.61 4.93
C HIS A 795 36.18 26.29 6.23
N ALA A 796 34.89 26.65 6.38
CA ALA A 796 34.35 27.18 7.63
C ALA A 796 34.37 26.12 8.75
N TYR A 797 34.06 24.86 8.45
CA TYR A 797 34.16 23.76 9.39
C TYR A 797 35.64 23.44 9.71
N GLN A 798 36.52 23.41 8.72
CA GLN A 798 37.98 23.29 8.95
C GLN A 798 38.50 24.41 9.86
N ALA A 799 38.09 25.66 9.63
CA ALA A 799 38.47 26.82 10.44
C ALA A 799 38.01 26.68 11.90
N LEU A 800 36.75 26.28 12.13
CA LEU A 800 36.23 26.04 13.48
C LEU A 800 36.94 24.87 14.18
N LEU A 801 37.16 23.76 13.46
CA LEU A 801 37.86 22.58 13.98
C LEU A 801 39.31 22.91 14.37
N PHE A 802 40.08 23.55 13.50
CA PHE A 802 41.45 23.94 13.80
C PHE A 802 41.54 25.00 14.90
N ARG A 803 40.57 25.93 14.98
CA ARG A 803 40.48 26.89 16.09
C ARG A 803 40.20 26.21 17.44
N ALA A 804 39.42 25.13 17.46
CA ALA A 804 39.21 24.30 18.65
C ALA A 804 40.46 23.47 18.99
N LEU A 805 41.10 22.82 17.99
CA LEU A 805 42.31 22.02 18.18
C LEU A 805 43.52 22.84 18.66
N MET A 806 43.62 24.12 18.29
CA MET A 806 44.66 25.05 18.76
C MET A 806 44.34 25.74 20.11
N SER A 807 43.25 25.36 20.77
CA SER A 807 42.85 25.95 22.06
C SER A 807 43.67 25.35 23.23
N PRO A 808 44.06 26.14 24.25
CA PRO A 808 43.92 27.59 24.36
C PRO A 808 45.04 28.35 23.61
N ALA A 809 44.67 29.35 22.80
CA ALA A 809 45.60 30.16 22.02
C ALA A 809 46.09 31.41 22.79
N THR A 810 46.81 31.20 23.89
CA THR A 810 47.42 32.27 24.71
C THR A 810 48.82 32.63 24.24
N ASN A 811 49.38 33.76 24.71
CA ASN A 811 50.77 34.11 24.45
C ASN A 811 51.77 33.13 25.11
N GLU A 812 51.38 32.46 26.19
CA GLU A 812 52.17 31.39 26.81
C GLU A 812 52.24 30.16 25.90
N ALA A 813 51.11 29.76 25.30
CA ALA A 813 51.04 28.64 24.37
C ALA A 813 51.92 28.82 23.11
N LYS A 814 52.22 30.06 22.69
CA LYS A 814 53.16 30.33 21.58
C LYS A 814 54.61 29.97 21.93
N ASN A 815 54.98 30.12 23.20
CA ASN A 815 56.34 29.93 23.68
C ASN A 815 56.60 28.48 24.17
N ASP A 816 55.54 27.68 24.35
CA ASP A 816 55.61 26.26 24.68
C ASP A 816 55.56 25.39 23.40
N PRO A 817 56.65 24.68 23.02
CA PRO A 817 56.66 23.79 21.86
C PRO A 817 55.73 22.58 21.98
N SER A 818 55.30 22.22 23.20
CA SER A 818 54.39 21.10 23.47
C SER A 818 52.91 21.49 23.39
N SER A 819 52.61 22.78 23.23
CA SER A 819 51.24 23.29 23.21
C SER A 819 50.44 22.81 22.00
N ASN A 820 49.12 22.71 22.19
CA ASN A 820 48.17 22.42 21.13
C ASN A 820 48.24 23.43 19.97
N LEU A 821 48.50 24.71 20.29
CA LEU A 821 48.72 25.75 19.28
C LEU A 821 49.92 25.41 18.40
N CYS A 822 51.10 25.23 19.00
CA CYS A 822 52.34 24.91 18.28
C CYS A 822 52.25 23.59 17.49
N ARG A 823 51.54 22.59 18.04
CA ARG A 823 51.35 21.27 17.42
C ARG A 823 50.51 21.31 16.14
N TRP A 824 49.41 22.07 16.13
CA TRP A 824 48.45 22.05 15.02
C TRP A 824 48.60 23.21 14.03
N PHE A 825 49.32 24.29 14.38
CA PHE A 825 49.46 25.49 13.55
C PHE A 825 49.95 25.21 12.13
N GLY A 826 51.02 24.42 11.98
CA GLY A 826 51.59 24.10 10.66
C GLY A 826 50.62 23.32 9.76
N THR A 827 49.88 22.36 10.33
CA THR A 827 48.83 21.60 9.62
C THR A 827 47.66 22.51 9.24
N ALA A 828 47.23 23.39 10.16
CA ALA A 828 46.16 24.34 9.90
C ALA A 828 46.52 25.29 8.73
N VAL A 829 47.74 25.83 8.70
CA VAL A 829 48.22 26.67 7.59
C VAL A 829 48.27 25.89 6.27
N ALA A 830 48.77 24.65 6.27
CA ALA A 830 48.87 23.84 5.06
C ALA A 830 47.50 23.47 4.46
N GLU A 831 46.57 22.98 5.29
CA GLU A 831 45.22 22.62 4.85
C GLU A 831 44.42 23.84 4.37
N PHE A 832 44.55 25.00 5.04
CA PHE A 832 43.82 26.21 4.67
C PHE A 832 44.31 26.88 3.36
N GLN A 833 45.44 26.45 2.79
CA GLN A 833 45.83 26.86 1.42
C GLN A 833 44.85 26.36 0.35
N ALA A 834 44.01 25.37 0.65
CA ALA A 834 42.90 24.99 -0.24
C ALA A 834 41.87 26.13 -0.37
N PHE A 835 41.55 26.84 0.72
CA PHE A 835 40.60 27.96 0.72
C PHE A 835 41.08 29.14 -0.14
N ALA A 836 42.36 29.51 -0.05
CA ALA A 836 42.93 30.58 -0.89
C ALA A 836 42.82 30.24 -2.40
N ARG A 837 43.20 29.03 -2.79
CA ARG A 837 43.10 28.52 -4.18
C ARG A 837 41.65 28.34 -4.66
N PHE A 838 40.70 28.23 -3.73
CA PHE A 838 39.28 28.22 -4.02
C PHE A 838 38.78 29.66 -4.29
N MET A 839 39.14 30.62 -3.45
CA MET A 839 38.76 32.03 -3.63
C MET A 839 39.29 32.64 -4.93
N ASP A 840 40.51 32.28 -5.36
CA ASP A 840 41.10 32.69 -6.65
C ASP A 840 40.25 32.26 -7.90
N LYS A 841 39.21 31.45 -7.73
CA LYS A 841 38.31 30.97 -8.81
C LYS A 841 36.92 31.61 -8.80
N VAL A 842 36.58 32.43 -7.80
CA VAL A 842 35.25 33.06 -7.65
C VAL A 842 35.26 34.42 -8.36
N THR A 843 34.26 34.70 -9.21
CA THR A 843 34.17 35.99 -9.91
C THR A 843 33.23 36.98 -9.22
N ALA A 844 33.35 38.27 -9.58
CA ALA A 844 32.47 39.32 -9.07
C ALA A 844 30.99 39.13 -9.48
N GLU A 845 30.70 38.48 -10.62
CA GLU A 845 29.33 38.10 -10.99
C GLU A 845 28.80 36.97 -10.11
N ASP A 846 29.64 36.00 -9.74
CA ASP A 846 29.23 34.88 -8.88
C ASP A 846 28.82 35.38 -7.48
N LEU A 847 29.56 36.35 -6.94
CA LEU A 847 29.26 37.01 -5.66
C LEU A 847 27.95 37.82 -5.69
N GLN A 848 27.57 38.36 -6.84
CA GLN A 848 26.30 39.07 -7.03
C GLN A 848 25.14 38.14 -7.41
N GLY A 849 25.42 36.98 -7.98
CA GLY A 849 24.44 36.07 -8.57
C GLY A 849 23.52 35.44 -7.54
N PHE A 850 24.05 34.62 -6.63
CA PHE A 850 23.26 33.88 -5.64
C PHE A 850 24.09 33.43 -4.41
N TRP A 851 24.60 34.39 -3.63
CA TRP A 851 25.19 34.11 -2.31
C TRP A 851 24.22 34.55 -1.21
N GLY A 852 23.46 33.57 -0.68
CA GLY A 852 22.61 33.74 0.49
C GLY A 852 23.39 34.21 1.73
N ARG A 853 22.67 34.69 2.76
CA ARG A 853 23.29 35.25 3.97
C ARG A 853 24.22 34.25 4.66
N HIS A 854 23.90 32.96 4.57
CA HIS A 854 24.72 31.89 5.14
C HIS A 854 26.11 31.80 4.47
N ALA A 855 26.21 31.88 3.14
CA ALA A 855 27.49 31.85 2.44
C ALA A 855 28.38 33.05 2.81
N ARG A 856 27.79 34.24 2.98
CA ARG A 856 28.51 35.43 3.49
C ARG A 856 29.05 35.20 4.91
N SER A 857 28.26 34.56 5.78
CA SER A 857 28.67 34.23 7.16
C SER A 857 29.81 33.21 7.20
N GLN A 858 29.79 32.18 6.35
CA GLN A 858 30.89 31.22 6.23
C GLN A 858 32.16 31.87 5.67
N LEU A 859 32.05 32.79 4.70
CA LEU A 859 33.17 33.58 4.21
C LEU A 859 33.82 34.41 5.34
N ILE A 860 33.00 35.04 6.19
CA ILE A 860 33.47 35.79 7.38
C ILE A 860 34.19 34.86 8.37
N LEU A 861 33.69 33.64 8.62
CA LEU A 861 34.37 32.66 9.47
C LEU A 861 35.75 32.27 8.90
N CYS A 862 35.85 31.99 7.60
CA CYS A 862 37.12 31.69 6.94
C CYS A 862 38.10 32.87 6.97
N GLY A 863 37.63 34.09 6.69
CA GLY A 863 38.45 35.31 6.76
C GLY A 863 38.96 35.60 8.18
N ASN A 864 38.09 35.48 9.18
CA ASN A 864 38.46 35.60 10.59
C ASN A 864 39.49 34.54 11.03
N PHE A 865 39.48 33.35 10.42
CA PHE A 865 40.46 32.31 10.69
C PHE A 865 41.83 32.61 10.08
N ILE A 866 41.90 33.21 8.89
CA ILE A 866 43.17 33.73 8.33
C ILE A 866 43.77 34.80 9.26
N ILE A 867 42.95 35.73 9.76
CA ILE A 867 43.37 36.74 10.73
C ILE A 867 43.86 36.06 12.04
N PHE A 868 43.14 35.05 12.53
CA PHE A 868 43.55 34.28 13.71
C PHE A 868 44.91 33.59 13.52
N LEU A 869 45.15 32.92 12.39
CA LEU A 869 46.45 32.31 12.07
C LEU A 869 47.57 33.36 12.04
N PHE A 870 47.33 34.51 11.42
CA PHE A 870 48.30 35.61 11.38
C PHE A 870 48.64 36.16 12.79
N LEU A 871 47.65 36.29 13.68
CA LEU A 871 47.87 36.78 15.06
C LEU A 871 48.48 35.73 16.00
N GLN A 872 48.28 34.43 15.74
CA GLN A 872 48.64 33.34 16.65
C GLN A 872 49.88 32.54 16.26
N GLN A 873 50.62 33.00 15.25
CA GLN A 873 51.88 32.41 14.80
C GLN A 873 52.93 32.22 15.94
N PRO A 874 53.53 31.02 16.05
CA PRO A 874 54.55 30.73 17.07
C PRO A 874 56.00 30.98 16.60
N LYS A 875 56.29 31.01 15.29
CA LYS A 875 57.66 31.21 14.76
C LYS A 875 57.71 32.26 13.65
N THR A 876 58.84 32.96 13.54
CA THR A 876 59.10 33.99 12.51
C THR A 876 59.13 33.46 11.08
N LEU A 877 59.38 32.17 10.88
CA LEU A 877 59.32 31.52 9.56
C LEU A 877 57.87 31.30 9.08
N ASP A 878 56.94 31.03 10.01
CA ASP A 878 55.53 30.83 9.70
C ASP A 878 54.84 32.14 9.25
N LEU A 879 55.46 33.28 9.57
CA LEU A 879 55.00 34.64 9.26
C LEU A 879 54.91 34.90 7.76
N GLN A 880 55.82 34.33 6.95
CA GLN A 880 55.74 34.44 5.48
C GLN A 880 54.56 33.62 4.92
N SER A 881 54.29 32.45 5.48
CA SER A 881 53.20 31.57 5.06
C SER A 881 51.82 32.11 5.46
N ALA A 882 51.67 32.63 6.67
CA ALA A 882 50.45 33.31 7.10
C ALA A 882 50.21 34.62 6.30
N TRP A 883 51.27 35.35 5.98
CA TRP A 883 51.18 36.60 5.20
C TRP A 883 50.83 36.37 3.72
N SER A 884 51.30 35.29 3.08
CA SER A 884 50.92 34.95 1.71
C SER A 884 49.43 34.57 1.60
N LEU A 885 48.92 33.79 2.57
CA LEU A 885 47.48 33.51 2.76
C LEU A 885 46.65 34.78 2.96
N SER A 886 47.15 35.76 3.72
CA SER A 886 46.48 37.06 3.87
C SER A 886 46.49 37.90 2.59
N ARG A 887 47.45 37.70 1.69
CA ARG A 887 47.66 38.56 0.51
C ARG A 887 46.81 38.18 -0.70
N SER A 888 46.47 36.90 -0.89
CA SER A 888 45.46 36.49 -1.89
C SER A 888 44.08 37.05 -1.53
N SER A 889 43.67 36.93 -0.27
CA SER A 889 42.38 37.43 0.24
C SER A 889 42.14 38.93 0.06
N ARG A 890 43.18 39.75 -0.12
CA ARG A 890 43.04 41.22 -0.23
C ARG A 890 42.69 41.73 -1.63
N LYS A 891 42.82 40.92 -2.69
CA LYS A 891 42.57 41.40 -4.07
C LYS A 891 41.13 41.83 -4.31
N ASP A 892 40.17 41.18 -3.68
CA ASP A 892 38.74 41.40 -3.91
C ASP A 892 38.06 42.26 -2.83
N GLN A 893 38.79 42.66 -1.79
CA GLN A 893 38.22 43.34 -0.60
C GLN A 893 37.47 44.65 -0.96
N SER A 894 37.94 45.37 -2.00
CA SER A 894 37.27 46.58 -2.50
C SER A 894 35.89 46.31 -3.14
N SER A 895 35.67 45.12 -3.71
CA SER A 895 34.34 44.69 -4.17
C SER A 895 33.44 44.33 -2.99
N TYR A 896 33.98 43.65 -1.96
CA TYR A 896 33.24 43.27 -0.75
C TYR A 896 32.73 44.49 0.03
N ASP A 897 33.55 45.51 0.24
CA ASP A 897 33.15 46.72 0.99
C ASP A 897 31.97 47.45 0.32
N SER A 898 31.91 47.44 -1.02
CA SER A 898 30.80 48.04 -1.79
C SER A 898 29.46 47.32 -1.65
N ILE A 899 29.48 46.04 -1.28
CA ILE A 899 28.30 45.20 -1.05
C ILE A 899 27.84 45.34 0.41
N ILE A 900 28.79 45.42 1.35
CA ILE A 900 28.49 45.58 2.79
C ILE A 900 27.94 46.97 3.11
N GLN A 901 28.36 48.04 2.41
CA GLN A 901 27.82 49.40 2.59
C GLN A 901 26.43 49.63 1.96
N ARG A 902 25.76 48.59 1.44
CA ARG A 902 24.42 48.67 0.82
C ARG A 902 23.31 47.98 1.60
N GLU A 903 23.62 47.39 2.76
CA GLU A 903 22.67 46.95 3.80
C GLU A 903 22.83 47.85 5.05
#